data_AF-A0A7C3TKR5-F1
#
_entry.id   AF-A0A7C3TKR5-F1
#
_cell.length_a   1.000
_cell.length_b   1.000
_cell.length_c   1.000
_cell.angle_alpha   90.00
_cell.angle_beta   90.00
_cell.angle_gamma   90.00
#
_symmetry.space_group_name_H-M   'P 1'
#
loop_
_entity.id
_entity.type
_entity.pdbx_description
1 polymer ?
#
loop_
_entity_poly.entity_id
_entity_poly.type
_entity_poly.pdbx_seq_one_letter_code
_entity_poly.pdbx_strand_id
1 'polypeptide(L)'
;MENQNKNSSGLGLLYKIFNIYPHEISRVTACWSIRFVYRMAFVLSWTVILSIFMGKFGVIGLPYFFIFHAFLFIMGSLIYMHLIQKYHLDKVILFIIFSAILMIGGAIFSLKFSINLYLFLMLFAEAFFLIHLTVAFDTFNERFFTPFESQRTFPLVESADTVASIISGLIFIIFSRILPIYSFTWIILAFTFFIVPMVLYFRFFVKTIPNIKLFSHNEGKHTLTKNIKNGVKLFQQHAFAKNLIYIILLQYAFLVLIEFIYTGAVANFSMNYAAFPEAAMGIENAYANTFGFLQLIIGIASLLMQISIGGRIIGFIGIIGSMILYPAVMLLNLAGLIMRPGFYSAVLSKISSEITSVVSRNSYQSSYYAFREEESEEIRQMIDGMIRPLGTMTGATLLLFTQFFVSHTFLNLTIICIMFVIIMIDFIVISKTHALYTNNAVATLLCKTESIDERLKSVDILMQRGHGEVAPVLIKCLNNPDEHDLLKIKVLNAIAEIKYFDGLPEVINFIFYPKKEIRIAAIEAIKAFQSAGYFKNNEFSKLKTIETFKSAFWKEPDEEIRIMILNAIVSFGGHTITDFIVDILQNETGTALAGAIRSLRNLHDISLGELLEPYLESQDSRLVYSAAIALWQFPKYRPQIKKIIGTMLKSNKKLKKIYSIYAIGEIRVEDFKEKLFSIFVKEKDEEIKIHIAIALLKFGIKSYIKFIVEIIKNHSHPLSYHTIRLLNEIPEQYKPMINNDIYLAASYEIHEIFRNGRYHSFNDISKEKLLELRYYYNLLNSTSDVLKIDAILKKRKLS
;
A
#
# COMPACT_ATOMS: atom_id res chain seq x y z
N MET A 1 36.82 -5.57 5.31
CA MET A 1 35.49 -5.10 4.83
C MET A 1 34.82 -6.19 3.98
N GLU A 2 34.67 -7.41 4.50
CA GLU A 2 34.21 -8.58 3.71
C GLU A 2 32.90 -9.21 4.25
N ASN A 3 32.43 -8.77 5.43
CA ASN A 3 31.21 -9.33 6.07
C ASN A 3 29.91 -8.54 5.82
N GLN A 4 29.93 -7.42 5.07
CA GLN A 4 28.70 -6.66 4.78
C GLN A 4 28.05 -6.98 3.42
N ASN A 5 28.71 -7.73 2.54
CA ASN A 5 28.18 -8.04 1.19
C ASN A 5 27.27 -9.29 1.13
N LYS A 6 27.16 -10.08 2.21
CA LYS A 6 26.25 -11.25 2.24
C LYS A 6 24.81 -10.92 2.65
N ASN A 7 24.56 -9.78 3.32
CA ASN A 7 23.21 -9.44 3.78
C ASN A 7 22.32 -8.79 2.69
N SER A 8 22.89 -8.23 1.62
CA SER A 8 22.14 -7.53 0.59
C SER A 8 21.44 -8.45 -0.43
N SER A 9 21.92 -9.69 -0.61
CA SER A 9 21.30 -10.66 -1.52
C SER A 9 20.06 -11.34 -0.92
N GLY A 10 20.06 -11.60 0.39
CA GLY A 10 18.91 -12.16 1.12
C GLY A 10 17.74 -11.19 1.24
N LEU A 11 18.02 -9.92 1.51
CA LEU A 11 17.02 -8.85 1.61
C LEU A 11 16.27 -8.63 0.28
N GLY A 12 16.95 -8.69 -0.86
CA GLY A 12 16.32 -8.56 -2.18
C GLY A 12 15.29 -9.65 -2.51
N LEU A 13 15.50 -10.87 -2.00
CA LEU A 13 14.60 -11.99 -2.22
C LEU A 13 13.37 -11.90 -1.29
N LEU A 14 13.58 -11.46 -0.04
CA LEU A 14 12.50 -11.16 0.91
C LEU A 14 11.60 -10.03 0.39
N TYR A 15 12.16 -8.97 -0.21
CA TYR A 15 11.37 -7.87 -0.78
C TYR A 15 10.49 -8.31 -1.95
N LYS A 16 10.97 -9.25 -2.76
CA LYS A 16 10.17 -9.84 -3.85
C LYS A 16 9.09 -10.79 -3.34
N ILE A 17 9.36 -11.56 -2.28
CA ILE A 17 8.37 -12.48 -1.68
C ILE A 17 7.26 -11.69 -0.98
N PHE A 18 7.63 -10.74 -0.13
CA PHE A 18 6.66 -9.93 0.61
C PHE A 18 6.03 -8.82 -0.24
N ASN A 19 6.56 -8.57 -1.44
CA ASN A 19 6.11 -7.50 -2.33
C ASN A 19 6.14 -6.15 -1.60
N ILE A 20 7.17 -5.83 -0.81
CA ILE A 20 7.23 -4.57 -0.05
C ILE A 20 8.38 -3.73 -0.57
N TYR A 21 8.11 -2.43 -0.79
CA TYR A 21 9.18 -1.52 -1.17
C TYR A 21 9.98 -1.11 0.07
N PRO A 22 11.30 -0.85 -0.07
CA PRO A 22 12.11 -0.71 1.13
C PRO A 22 11.81 0.55 1.95
N HIS A 23 11.12 1.53 1.36
CA HIS A 23 10.58 2.69 2.06
C HIS A 23 9.37 2.41 2.96
N GLU A 24 8.66 1.31 2.74
CA GLU A 24 7.45 0.96 3.50
C GLU A 24 7.79 0.15 4.76
N ILE A 25 8.99 -0.43 4.83
CA ILE A 25 9.41 -1.39 5.87
C ILE A 25 9.28 -0.80 7.27
N SER A 26 9.72 0.44 7.48
CA SER A 26 9.68 1.08 8.79
C SER A 26 8.24 1.22 9.30
N ARG A 27 7.30 1.55 8.40
CA ARG A 27 5.86 1.65 8.72
C ARG A 27 5.27 0.28 8.99
N VAL A 28 5.54 -0.68 8.10
CA VAL A 28 5.03 -2.04 8.21
C VAL A 28 5.55 -2.74 9.46
N THR A 29 6.84 -2.68 9.75
CA THR A 29 7.43 -3.32 10.95
C THR A 29 6.88 -2.73 12.24
N ALA A 30 6.66 -1.42 12.29
CA ALA A 30 6.11 -0.78 13.47
C ALA A 30 4.63 -1.17 13.67
N CYS A 31 3.81 -1.11 12.62
CA CYS A 31 2.41 -1.55 12.64
C CYS A 31 2.27 -3.04 12.97
N TRP A 32 3.14 -3.89 12.40
CA TRP A 32 3.15 -5.32 12.63
C TRP A 32 3.49 -5.66 14.09
N SER A 33 4.52 -5.02 14.64
CA SER A 33 5.00 -5.32 15.99
C SER A 33 3.94 -4.98 17.04
N ILE A 34 3.31 -3.80 16.94
CA ILE A 34 2.30 -3.40 17.92
C ILE A 34 1.05 -4.27 17.82
N ARG A 35 0.69 -4.65 16.59
CA ARG A 35 -0.41 -5.55 16.32
C ARG A 35 -0.18 -6.93 16.90
N PHE A 36 1.03 -7.47 16.75
CA PHE A 36 1.41 -8.76 17.29
C PHE A 36 1.20 -8.84 18.81
N VAL A 37 1.66 -7.85 19.57
CA VAL A 37 1.60 -7.88 21.05
C VAL A 37 0.16 -7.84 21.56
N TYR A 38 -0.68 -6.90 21.09
CA TYR A 38 -2.05 -6.82 21.59
C TYR A 38 -2.89 -8.03 21.13
N ARG A 39 -2.60 -8.58 19.94
CA ARG A 39 -3.28 -9.78 19.44
C ARG A 39 -2.90 -11.02 20.20
N MET A 40 -1.65 -11.13 20.65
CA MET A 40 -1.22 -12.22 21.52
C MET A 40 -2.07 -12.26 22.81
N ALA A 41 -2.25 -11.11 23.46
CA ALA A 41 -3.08 -10.99 24.66
C ALA A 41 -4.55 -11.34 24.38
N PHE A 42 -5.10 -10.85 23.26
CA PHE A 42 -6.48 -11.14 22.83
C PHE A 42 -6.72 -12.64 22.60
N VAL A 43 -5.85 -13.27 21.81
CA VAL A 43 -5.97 -14.67 21.43
C VAL A 43 -5.86 -15.59 22.64
N LEU A 44 -4.86 -15.36 23.52
CA LEU A 44 -4.72 -16.11 24.76
C LEU A 44 -5.96 -15.97 25.65
N SER A 45 -6.48 -14.75 25.78
CA SER A 45 -7.68 -14.47 26.59
C SER A 45 -8.90 -15.23 26.05
N TRP A 46 -9.14 -15.16 24.74
CA TRP A 46 -10.25 -15.85 24.09
C TRP A 46 -10.21 -17.36 24.33
N THR A 47 -9.03 -17.99 24.16
CA THR A 47 -8.88 -19.43 24.36
C THR A 47 -9.07 -19.84 25.82
N VAL A 48 -8.56 -19.07 26.79
CA VAL A 48 -8.78 -19.32 28.23
C VAL A 48 -10.26 -19.20 28.59
N ILE A 49 -10.91 -18.11 28.18
CA ILE A 49 -12.32 -17.84 28.44
C ILE A 49 -13.18 -18.94 27.85
N LEU A 50 -12.96 -19.29 26.58
CA LEU A 50 -13.74 -20.31 25.88
C LEU A 50 -13.54 -21.68 26.52
N SER A 51 -12.31 -22.05 26.88
CA SER A 51 -12.03 -23.36 27.51
C SER A 51 -12.71 -23.52 28.86
N ILE A 52 -12.67 -22.49 29.70
CA ILE A 52 -13.32 -22.50 31.03
C ILE A 52 -14.84 -22.45 30.89
N PHE A 53 -15.36 -21.61 29.99
CA PHE A 53 -16.79 -21.55 29.71
C PHE A 53 -17.31 -22.90 29.23
N MET A 54 -16.60 -23.55 28.31
CA MET A 54 -16.94 -24.86 27.78
C MET A 54 -16.86 -25.96 28.84
N GLY A 55 -15.87 -25.93 29.72
CA GLY A 55 -15.77 -26.85 30.86
C GLY A 55 -16.96 -26.76 31.80
N LYS A 56 -17.48 -25.54 32.01
CA LYS A 56 -18.50 -25.28 33.02
C LYS A 56 -19.94 -25.31 32.52
N PHE A 57 -20.21 -24.72 31.36
CA PHE A 57 -21.55 -24.52 30.82
C PHE A 57 -21.84 -25.36 29.57
N GLY A 58 -20.82 -25.98 28.99
CA GLY A 58 -20.94 -26.83 27.80
C GLY A 58 -21.38 -26.08 26.54
N VAL A 59 -21.60 -26.85 25.46
CA VAL A 59 -21.92 -26.32 24.12
C VAL A 59 -23.26 -25.57 24.12
N ILE A 60 -24.23 -26.02 24.93
CA ILE A 60 -25.58 -25.44 24.99
C ILE A 60 -25.55 -23.99 25.48
N GLY A 61 -24.57 -23.62 26.33
CA GLY A 61 -24.41 -22.26 26.83
C GLY A 61 -23.84 -21.26 25.82
N LEU A 62 -23.24 -21.71 24.71
CA LEU A 62 -22.50 -20.84 23.79
C LEU A 62 -23.32 -19.69 23.19
N PRO A 63 -24.59 -19.86 22.78
CA PRO A 63 -25.35 -18.74 22.24
C PRO A 63 -25.55 -17.61 23.27
N TYR A 64 -25.76 -17.95 24.56
CA TYR A 64 -25.82 -16.96 25.63
C TYR A 64 -24.49 -16.24 25.83
N PHE A 65 -23.38 -16.97 25.77
CA PHE A 65 -22.04 -16.41 25.82
C PHE A 65 -21.80 -15.39 24.69
N PHE A 66 -22.15 -15.73 23.45
CA PHE A 66 -21.97 -14.83 22.31
C PHE A 66 -22.87 -13.58 22.38
N ILE A 67 -24.12 -13.71 22.84
CA ILE A 67 -24.99 -12.54 23.06
C ILE A 67 -24.41 -11.63 24.13
N PHE A 68 -23.96 -12.20 25.24
CA PHE A 68 -23.40 -11.43 26.34
C PHE A 68 -22.07 -10.75 25.96
N HIS A 69 -21.18 -11.46 25.27
CA HIS A 69 -19.95 -10.91 24.69
C HIS A 69 -20.24 -9.73 23.76
N ALA A 70 -21.16 -9.91 22.80
CA ALA A 70 -21.49 -8.87 21.85
C ALA A 70 -22.18 -7.66 22.50
N PHE A 71 -22.99 -7.87 23.55
CA PHE A 71 -23.56 -6.79 24.34
C PHE A 71 -22.48 -5.96 25.04
N LEU A 72 -21.52 -6.61 25.71
CA LEU A 72 -20.37 -5.93 26.34
C LEU A 72 -19.53 -5.17 25.31
N PHE A 73 -19.33 -5.75 24.12
CA PHE A 73 -18.62 -5.09 23.03
C PHE A 73 -19.36 -3.82 22.57
N ILE A 74 -20.67 -3.88 22.33
CA ILE A 74 -21.46 -2.68 21.96
C ILE A 74 -21.35 -1.60 23.03
N MET A 75 -21.47 -1.96 24.31
CA MET A 75 -21.31 -1.01 25.41
C MET A 75 -19.92 -0.38 25.43
N GLY A 76 -18.87 -1.19 25.31
CA GLY A 76 -17.48 -0.71 25.24
C GLY A 76 -17.27 0.24 24.06
N SER A 77 -17.88 -0.05 22.91
CA SER A 77 -17.77 0.78 21.70
C SER A 77 -18.42 2.14 21.86
N LEU A 78 -19.57 2.22 22.54
CA LEU A 78 -20.22 3.49 22.85
C LEU A 78 -19.35 4.36 23.77
N ILE A 79 -18.70 3.74 24.78
CA ILE A 79 -17.77 4.46 25.65
C ILE A 79 -16.52 4.89 24.90
N TYR A 80 -15.94 4.01 24.09
CA TYR A 80 -14.78 4.32 23.26
C TYR A 80 -15.04 5.51 22.33
N MET A 81 -16.18 5.51 21.64
CA MET A 81 -16.61 6.61 20.78
C MET A 81 -16.78 7.92 21.56
N HIS A 82 -17.27 7.86 22.79
CA HIS A 82 -17.34 9.04 23.65
C HIS A 82 -15.95 9.54 24.08
N LEU A 83 -15.03 8.62 24.41
CA LEU A 83 -13.69 8.96 24.88
C LEU A 83 -12.81 9.56 23.79
N ILE A 84 -12.87 9.05 22.55
CA ILE A 84 -12.07 9.56 21.43
C ILE A 84 -12.50 10.97 20.99
N GLN A 85 -13.76 11.35 21.24
CA GLN A 85 -14.24 12.72 21.04
C GLN A 85 -13.68 13.70 22.08
N LYS A 86 -13.43 13.23 23.30
CA LYS A 86 -13.03 14.08 24.44
C LYS A 86 -11.52 14.15 24.63
N TYR A 87 -10.80 13.09 24.28
CA TYR A 87 -9.37 12.94 24.54
C TYR A 87 -8.63 12.48 23.29
N HIS A 88 -7.35 12.85 23.20
CA HIS A 88 -6.47 12.34 22.15
C HIS A 88 -6.37 10.80 22.19
N LEU A 89 -6.30 10.19 21.01
CA LEU A 89 -6.29 8.73 20.81
C LEU A 89 -5.25 7.99 21.66
N ASP A 90 -4.07 8.59 21.86
CA ASP A 90 -2.99 8.03 22.67
C ASP A 90 -3.39 7.87 24.15
N LYS A 91 -4.06 8.88 24.72
CA LYS A 91 -4.57 8.82 26.09
C LYS A 91 -5.71 7.79 26.23
N VAL A 92 -6.56 7.69 25.21
CA VAL A 92 -7.65 6.71 25.19
C VAL A 92 -7.10 5.28 25.15
N ILE A 93 -6.11 5.00 24.30
CA ILE A 93 -5.43 3.70 24.24
C ILE A 93 -4.80 3.34 25.60
N LEU A 94 -4.09 4.27 26.23
CA LEU A 94 -3.50 4.03 27.56
C LEU A 94 -4.56 3.75 28.63
N PHE A 95 -5.68 4.48 28.60
CA PHE A 95 -6.81 4.24 29.51
C PHE A 95 -7.42 2.84 29.32
N ILE A 96 -7.59 2.39 28.07
CA ILE A 96 -8.08 1.05 27.75
C ILE A 96 -7.15 -0.01 28.31
N ILE A 97 -5.84 0.13 28.07
CA ILE A 97 -4.83 -0.85 28.53
C ILE A 97 -4.80 -0.91 30.07
N PHE A 98 -4.78 0.24 30.74
CA PHE A 98 -4.76 0.29 32.21
C PHE A 98 -6.03 -0.33 32.81
N SER A 99 -7.20 -0.04 32.21
CA SER A 99 -8.47 -0.62 32.65
C SER A 99 -8.50 -2.14 32.44
N ALA A 100 -7.96 -2.63 31.32
CA ALA A 100 -7.83 -4.07 31.07
C ALA A 100 -6.88 -4.74 32.08
N ILE A 101 -5.73 -4.14 32.40
CA ILE A 101 -4.77 -4.64 33.40
C ILE A 101 -5.44 -4.74 34.77
N LEU A 102 -6.16 -3.70 35.21
CA LEU A 102 -6.89 -3.73 36.47
C LEU A 102 -7.95 -4.83 36.50
N MET A 103 -8.69 -5.01 35.41
CA MET A 103 -9.75 -6.01 35.32
C MET A 103 -9.18 -7.44 35.33
N ILE A 104 -8.09 -7.69 34.60
CA ILE A 104 -7.38 -8.98 34.59
C ILE A 104 -6.75 -9.26 35.97
N GLY A 105 -6.12 -8.26 36.60
CA GLY A 105 -5.59 -8.38 37.97
C GLY A 105 -6.70 -8.67 38.99
N GLY A 106 -7.84 -8.01 38.85
CA GLY A 106 -9.05 -8.28 39.64
C GLY A 106 -9.60 -9.69 39.41
N ALA A 107 -9.55 -10.20 38.18
CA ALA A 107 -9.91 -11.59 37.88
C ALA A 107 -9.01 -12.57 38.63
N ILE A 108 -7.69 -12.38 38.59
CA ILE A 108 -6.75 -13.24 39.33
C ILE A 108 -7.07 -13.26 40.83
N PHE A 109 -7.40 -12.11 41.41
CA PHE A 109 -7.81 -12.03 42.81
C PHE A 109 -9.15 -12.74 43.08
N SER A 110 -10.11 -12.62 42.17
CA SER A 110 -11.44 -13.20 42.32
C SER A 110 -11.48 -14.72 42.19
N LEU A 111 -10.45 -15.36 41.61
CA LEU A 111 -10.31 -16.82 41.58
C LEU A 111 -10.44 -17.46 42.96
N LYS A 112 -10.00 -16.78 44.03
CA LYS A 112 -10.11 -17.27 45.41
C LYS A 112 -11.54 -17.30 45.94
N PHE A 113 -12.43 -16.49 45.37
CA PHE A 113 -13.79 -16.28 45.88
C PHE A 113 -14.84 -16.95 44.98
N SER A 114 -14.74 -16.77 43.65
CA SER A 114 -15.73 -17.27 42.71
C SER A 114 -15.19 -17.36 41.29
N ILE A 115 -15.24 -18.58 40.72
CA ILE A 115 -14.87 -18.81 39.32
C ILE A 115 -15.80 -18.08 38.33
N ASN A 116 -17.06 -17.87 38.69
CA ASN A 116 -18.00 -17.10 37.85
C ASN A 116 -17.58 -15.63 37.78
N LEU A 117 -17.16 -15.07 38.91
CA LEU A 117 -16.67 -13.69 38.95
C LEU A 117 -15.35 -13.56 38.18
N TYR A 118 -14.45 -14.54 38.29
CA TYR A 118 -13.25 -14.60 37.46
C TYR A 118 -13.58 -14.59 35.97
N LEU A 119 -14.47 -15.49 35.52
CA LEU A 119 -14.84 -15.60 34.11
C LEU A 119 -15.51 -14.33 33.60
N PHE A 120 -16.40 -13.73 34.40
CA PHE A 120 -17.03 -12.45 34.09
C PHE A 120 -16.00 -11.32 33.92
N LEU A 121 -15.04 -11.18 34.85
CA LEU A 121 -14.02 -10.13 34.78
C LEU A 121 -13.07 -10.33 33.60
N MET A 122 -12.70 -11.57 33.28
CA MET A 122 -11.91 -11.91 32.09
C MET A 122 -12.67 -11.55 30.80
N LEU A 123 -13.94 -11.95 30.72
CA LEU A 123 -14.81 -11.63 29.58
C LEU A 123 -15.03 -10.12 29.43
N PHE A 124 -15.19 -9.41 30.54
CA PHE A 124 -15.31 -7.96 30.56
C PHE A 124 -14.01 -7.29 30.09
N ALA A 125 -12.85 -7.76 30.56
CA ALA A 125 -11.55 -7.23 30.12
C ALA A 125 -11.35 -7.38 28.60
N GLU A 126 -11.72 -8.54 28.05
CA GLU A 126 -11.56 -8.84 26.63
C GLU A 126 -12.58 -8.08 25.76
N ALA A 127 -13.88 -8.26 26.02
CA ALA A 127 -14.97 -7.75 25.17
C ALA A 127 -15.19 -6.24 25.31
N PHE A 128 -14.88 -5.66 26.48
CA PHE A 128 -15.14 -4.24 26.74
C PHE A 128 -13.93 -3.33 26.50
N PHE A 129 -12.71 -3.86 26.67
CA PHE A 129 -11.48 -3.07 26.58
C PHE A 129 -10.54 -3.56 25.46
N LEU A 130 -10.03 -4.79 25.53
CA LEU A 130 -8.96 -5.24 24.62
C LEU A 130 -9.39 -5.21 23.15
N ILE A 131 -10.65 -5.54 22.83
CA ILE A 131 -11.14 -5.53 21.46
C ILE A 131 -11.05 -4.14 20.80
N HIS A 132 -11.21 -3.05 21.57
CA HIS A 132 -11.13 -1.68 21.07
C HIS A 132 -9.71 -1.24 20.69
N LEU A 133 -8.68 -1.93 21.19
CA LEU A 133 -7.32 -1.75 20.66
C LEU A 133 -7.26 -2.13 19.18
N THR A 134 -7.98 -3.17 18.76
CA THR A 134 -8.08 -3.56 17.35
C THR A 134 -8.64 -2.42 16.51
N VAL A 135 -9.76 -1.81 16.96
CA VAL A 135 -10.43 -0.71 16.24
C VAL A 135 -9.53 0.53 16.17
N ALA A 136 -8.85 0.85 17.28
CA ALA A 136 -7.93 1.99 17.36
C ALA A 136 -6.73 1.82 16.41
N PHE A 137 -6.08 0.65 16.42
CA PHE A 137 -4.91 0.39 15.58
C PHE A 137 -5.25 0.16 14.11
N ASP A 138 -6.41 -0.44 13.80
CA ASP A 138 -6.84 -0.56 12.41
C ASP A 138 -7.12 0.82 11.80
N THR A 139 -7.73 1.75 12.56
CA THR A 139 -7.93 3.15 12.12
C THR A 139 -6.58 3.85 11.95
N PHE A 140 -5.63 3.53 12.83
CA PHE A 140 -4.29 4.08 12.77
C PHE A 140 -3.53 3.62 11.52
N ASN A 141 -3.61 2.34 11.14
CA ASN A 141 -2.90 1.77 9.99
C ASN A 141 -3.27 2.47 8.66
N GLU A 142 -4.54 2.79 8.42
CA GLU A 142 -5.01 3.47 7.20
C GLU A 142 -4.32 4.82 6.95
N ARG A 143 -3.82 5.45 8.02
CA ARG A 143 -3.15 6.76 7.96
C ARG A 143 -1.75 6.69 7.36
N PHE A 144 -1.14 5.50 7.34
CA PHE A 144 0.26 5.29 6.92
C PHE A 144 0.41 4.76 5.50
N PHE A 145 -0.69 4.37 4.85
CA PHE A 145 -0.66 3.71 3.56
C PHE A 145 -1.69 4.32 2.60
N THR A 146 -1.32 4.48 1.33
CA THR A 146 -2.23 4.84 0.22
C THR A 146 -3.08 3.64 -0.21
N PRO A 147 -4.14 3.83 -1.03
CA PRO A 147 -4.95 2.71 -1.53
C PRO A 147 -4.16 1.60 -2.25
N PHE A 148 -3.09 1.95 -2.98
CA PHE A 148 -2.24 0.95 -3.64
C PHE A 148 -1.24 0.29 -2.69
N GLU A 149 -0.70 1.04 -1.73
CA GLU A 149 0.17 0.49 -0.70
C GLU A 149 -0.62 -0.46 0.22
N SER A 150 -1.87 -0.14 0.56
CA SER A 150 -2.71 -0.95 1.46
C SER A 150 -3.02 -2.34 0.88
N GLN A 151 -3.34 -2.44 -0.41
CA GLN A 151 -3.55 -3.74 -1.10
C GLN A 151 -2.38 -4.72 -0.94
N ARG A 152 -1.17 -4.17 -0.79
CA ARG A 152 0.09 -4.92 -0.78
C ARG A 152 0.63 -5.12 0.64
N THR A 153 0.56 -4.09 1.47
CA THR A 153 1.16 -4.06 2.81
C THR A 153 0.24 -4.61 3.90
N PHE A 154 -1.09 -4.47 3.78
CA PHE A 154 -2.02 -4.93 4.80
C PHE A 154 -1.97 -6.43 5.04
N PRO A 155 -1.91 -7.32 4.02
CA PRO A 155 -1.74 -8.75 4.26
C PRO A 155 -0.52 -9.08 5.14
N LEU A 156 0.59 -8.33 5.00
CA LEU A 156 1.74 -8.53 5.87
C LEU A 156 1.48 -7.96 7.27
N VAL A 157 0.95 -6.75 7.41
CA VAL A 157 0.62 -6.16 8.73
C VAL A 157 -0.36 -7.05 9.51
N GLU A 158 -1.39 -7.57 8.83
CA GLU A 158 -2.38 -8.48 9.40
C GLU A 158 -1.84 -9.87 9.71
N SER A 159 -0.70 -10.27 9.11
CA SER A 159 -0.04 -11.54 9.47
C SER A 159 0.46 -11.56 10.93
N ALA A 160 0.54 -10.40 11.60
CA ALA A 160 0.77 -10.35 13.03
C ALA A 160 -0.31 -11.14 13.81
N ASP A 161 -1.57 -11.11 13.36
CA ASP A 161 -2.69 -11.84 13.98
C ASP A 161 -2.49 -13.37 13.84
N THR A 162 -2.02 -13.83 12.67
CA THR A 162 -1.79 -15.26 12.41
C THR A 162 -0.57 -15.78 13.13
N VAL A 163 0.52 -15.00 13.18
CA VAL A 163 1.72 -15.35 13.97
C VAL A 163 1.42 -15.39 15.46
N ALA A 164 0.64 -14.42 15.99
CA ALA A 164 0.18 -14.47 17.38
C ALA A 164 -0.65 -15.73 17.67
N SER A 165 -1.51 -16.13 16.73
CA SER A 165 -2.30 -17.38 16.85
C SER A 165 -1.41 -18.61 16.88
N ILE A 166 -0.39 -18.71 16.01
CA ILE A 166 0.58 -19.82 15.99
C ILE A 166 1.31 -19.93 17.33
N ILE A 167 1.84 -18.82 17.83
CA ILE A 167 2.61 -18.80 19.08
C ILE A 167 1.71 -19.10 20.28
N SER A 168 0.49 -18.55 20.31
CA SER A 168 -0.50 -18.87 21.36
C SER A 168 -0.86 -20.36 21.35
N GLY A 169 -1.08 -20.93 20.16
CA GLY A 169 -1.33 -22.36 20.00
C GLY A 169 -0.21 -23.21 20.57
N LEU A 170 1.05 -22.89 20.26
CA LEU A 170 2.23 -23.55 20.82
C LEU A 170 2.31 -23.42 22.36
N ILE A 171 2.00 -22.25 22.90
CA ILE A 171 1.96 -22.02 24.35
C ILE A 171 0.94 -22.97 25.00
N PHE A 172 -0.28 -23.10 24.46
CA PHE A 172 -1.26 -24.02 25.02
C PHE A 172 -0.83 -25.49 24.87
N ILE A 173 -0.33 -25.92 23.71
CA ILE A 173 0.11 -27.31 23.49
C ILE A 173 1.18 -27.73 24.50
N ILE A 174 2.16 -26.84 24.74
CA ILE A 174 3.30 -27.14 25.61
C ILE A 174 2.91 -27.02 27.08
N PHE A 175 2.28 -25.91 27.47
CA PHE A 175 2.09 -25.58 28.88
C PHE A 175 0.78 -26.12 29.49
N SER A 176 -0.23 -26.49 28.69
CA SER A 176 -1.50 -27.05 29.24
C SER A 176 -1.32 -28.40 29.95
N ARG A 177 -0.19 -29.09 29.67
CA ARG A 177 0.24 -30.31 30.35
C ARG A 177 0.76 -30.08 31.76
N ILE A 178 1.25 -28.88 32.04
CA ILE A 178 2.07 -28.58 33.23
C ILE A 178 1.42 -27.50 34.11
N LEU A 179 0.70 -26.56 33.50
CA LEU A 179 0.07 -25.43 34.18
C LEU A 179 -1.46 -25.53 34.12
N PRO A 180 -2.17 -25.28 35.23
CA PRO A 180 -3.62 -25.21 35.22
C PRO A 180 -4.08 -24.01 34.39
N ILE A 181 -5.24 -24.11 33.75
CA ILE A 181 -5.72 -23.11 32.78
C ILE A 181 -5.76 -21.67 33.33
N TYR A 182 -6.04 -21.49 34.62
CA TYR A 182 -6.07 -20.18 35.27
C TYR A 182 -4.69 -19.49 35.37
N SER A 183 -3.60 -20.26 35.31
CA SER A 183 -2.24 -19.70 35.36
C SER A 183 -1.87 -18.94 34.08
N PHE A 184 -2.53 -19.24 32.96
CA PHE A 184 -2.32 -18.53 31.70
C PHE A 184 -2.74 -17.05 31.79
N THR A 185 -3.56 -16.69 32.76
CA THR A 185 -3.96 -15.29 33.04
C THR A 185 -2.78 -14.42 33.44
N TRP A 186 -1.73 -14.98 34.05
CA TRP A 186 -0.48 -14.27 34.30
C TRP A 186 0.27 -13.93 33.00
N ILE A 187 0.26 -14.86 32.04
CA ILE A 187 0.86 -14.65 30.71
C ILE A 187 0.08 -13.54 29.97
N ILE A 188 -1.25 -13.59 30.03
CA ILE A 188 -2.13 -12.56 29.46
C ILE A 188 -1.85 -11.18 30.08
N LEU A 189 -1.72 -11.11 31.42
CA LEU A 189 -1.41 -9.88 32.13
C LEU A 189 -0.04 -9.32 31.70
N ALA A 190 0.97 -10.17 31.57
CA ALA A 190 2.31 -9.78 31.13
C ALA A 190 2.32 -9.19 29.70
N PHE A 191 1.64 -9.85 28.75
CA PHE A 191 1.51 -9.31 27.39
C PHE A 191 0.72 -8.01 27.37
N THR A 192 -0.36 -7.90 28.13
CA THR A 192 -1.17 -6.66 28.22
C THR A 192 -0.35 -5.51 28.79
N PHE A 193 0.46 -5.76 29.82
CA PHE A 193 1.39 -4.78 30.38
C PHE A 193 2.46 -4.35 29.37
N PHE A 194 2.98 -5.29 28.58
CA PHE A 194 3.99 -5.01 27.55
C PHE A 194 3.49 -4.11 26.40
N ILE A 195 2.17 -3.98 26.22
CA ILE A 195 1.59 -3.02 25.27
C ILE A 195 1.94 -1.57 25.66
N VAL A 196 2.04 -1.25 26.96
CA VAL A 196 2.31 0.12 27.45
C VAL A 196 3.65 0.67 26.96
N PRO A 197 4.83 0.04 27.24
CA PRO A 197 6.11 0.56 26.75
C PRO A 197 6.15 0.57 25.22
N MET A 198 5.44 -0.34 24.57
CA MET A 198 5.37 -0.38 23.12
C MET A 198 4.59 0.80 22.52
N VAL A 199 3.43 1.15 23.09
CA VAL A 199 2.65 2.34 22.69
C VAL A 199 3.45 3.62 22.94
N LEU A 200 4.19 3.69 24.05
CA LEU A 200 5.05 4.84 24.37
C LEU A 200 6.23 4.96 23.40
N TYR A 201 6.91 3.84 23.09
CA TYR A 201 7.95 3.79 22.07
C TYR A 201 7.39 4.16 20.70
N PHE A 202 6.23 3.63 20.35
CA PHE A 202 5.56 3.88 19.10
C PHE A 202 5.11 5.33 18.97
N ARG A 203 4.68 6.00 20.04
CA ARG A 203 4.42 7.45 20.04
C ARG A 203 5.68 8.25 19.67
N PHE A 204 6.84 7.80 20.14
CA PHE A 204 8.11 8.41 19.78
C PHE A 204 8.47 8.09 18.31
N PHE A 205 8.29 6.84 17.88
CA PHE A 205 8.58 6.36 16.53
C PHE A 205 7.64 6.90 15.45
N VAL A 206 6.37 7.18 15.76
CA VAL A 206 5.40 7.77 14.81
C VAL A 206 5.72 9.23 14.54
N LYS A 207 6.29 9.95 15.50
CA LYS A 207 6.92 11.25 15.21
C LYS A 207 8.10 11.12 14.24
N THR A 208 8.65 9.90 14.09
CA THR A 208 9.77 9.56 13.20
C THR A 208 9.41 9.08 11.81
N ILE A 209 8.15 8.75 11.58
CA ILE A 209 7.64 8.35 10.27
C ILE A 209 6.99 9.57 9.63
N PRO A 210 7.34 9.96 8.38
CA PRO A 210 6.60 10.98 7.67
C PRO A 210 5.14 10.51 7.50
N ASN A 211 4.21 11.22 8.14
CA ASN A 211 2.79 11.05 7.85
C ASN A 211 2.56 11.48 6.40
N ILE A 212 1.99 10.58 5.59
CA ILE A 212 1.53 10.91 4.23
C ILE A 212 0.33 11.88 4.29
N LYS A 213 -0.30 12.04 5.47
CA LYS A 213 -1.44 12.92 5.65
C LYS A 213 -1.26 13.79 6.89
N LEU A 214 -1.04 15.09 6.68
CA LEU A 214 -1.36 16.08 7.70
C LEU A 214 -2.87 16.12 7.85
N PHE A 215 -3.35 15.56 8.95
CA PHE A 215 -4.69 15.81 9.46
C PHE A 215 -4.87 17.32 9.64
N SER A 216 -5.83 17.91 8.93
CA SER A 216 -6.58 19.01 9.51
C SER A 216 -7.39 18.40 10.64
N HIS A 217 -6.95 18.62 11.88
CA HIS A 217 -7.81 18.41 13.03
C HIS A 217 -8.97 19.40 12.87
N ASN A 218 -10.08 18.96 12.28
CA ASN A 218 -11.32 19.69 12.41
C ASN A 218 -11.75 19.51 13.88
N GLU A 219 -11.52 20.55 14.69
CA GLU A 219 -12.01 20.70 16.07
C GLU A 219 -13.54 20.83 16.13
N GLY A 220 -14.26 20.08 15.31
CA GLY A 220 -15.69 19.90 15.44
C GLY A 220 -15.96 19.01 16.63
N LYS A 221 -16.28 19.61 17.79
CA LYS A 221 -16.90 18.90 18.92
C LYS A 221 -18.24 18.32 18.47
N HIS A 222 -18.24 17.14 17.86
CA HIS A 222 -19.47 16.42 17.61
C HIS A 222 -19.84 15.59 18.85
N THR A 223 -21.08 15.70 19.31
CA THR A 223 -21.62 14.91 20.42
C THR A 223 -21.92 13.47 19.98
N LEU A 224 -21.78 12.49 20.87
CA LEU A 224 -22.06 11.05 20.65
C LEU A 224 -23.37 10.80 19.87
N THR A 225 -24.45 11.47 20.26
CA THR A 225 -25.77 11.37 19.62
C THR A 225 -25.80 11.94 18.21
N LYS A 226 -24.99 12.96 17.93
CA LYS A 226 -24.85 13.55 16.60
C LYS A 226 -24.05 12.64 15.68
N ASN A 227 -22.99 11.97 16.16
CA ASN A 227 -22.21 11.00 15.35
C ASN A 227 -23.00 9.74 15.02
N ILE A 228 -23.75 9.16 15.96
CA ILE A 228 -24.58 7.98 15.67
C ILE A 228 -25.70 8.34 14.69
N LYS A 229 -26.36 9.49 14.89
CA LYS A 229 -27.42 9.97 13.99
C LYS A 229 -26.88 10.34 12.61
N ASN A 230 -25.71 10.97 12.54
CA ASN A 230 -25.02 11.31 11.29
C ASN A 230 -24.58 10.04 10.56
N GLY A 231 -23.94 9.10 11.25
CA GLY A 231 -23.58 7.78 10.71
C GLY A 231 -24.81 7.11 10.10
N VAL A 232 -25.86 6.88 10.89
CA VAL A 232 -27.10 6.25 10.40
C VAL A 232 -27.70 7.00 9.20
N LYS A 233 -27.67 8.34 9.20
CA LYS A 233 -28.13 9.16 8.08
C LYS A 233 -27.26 8.99 6.84
N LEU A 234 -25.93 8.98 6.99
CA LEU A 234 -24.97 8.71 5.91
C LEU A 234 -25.20 7.31 5.33
N PHE A 235 -25.45 6.30 6.16
CA PHE A 235 -25.76 4.94 5.69
C PHE A 235 -27.09 4.83 4.94
N GLN A 236 -28.08 5.63 5.32
CA GLN A 236 -29.35 5.70 4.58
C GLN A 236 -29.20 6.42 3.23
N GLN A 237 -28.21 7.29 3.10
CA GLN A 237 -27.98 8.09 1.88
C GLN A 237 -27.02 7.40 0.89
N HIS A 238 -26.04 6.63 1.38
CA HIS A 238 -25.06 5.95 0.53
C HIS A 238 -25.39 4.46 0.35
N ALA A 239 -25.87 4.10 -0.86
CA ALA A 239 -26.21 2.72 -1.21
C ALA A 239 -25.04 1.73 -1.02
N PHE A 240 -23.81 2.16 -1.31
CA PHE A 240 -22.61 1.35 -1.09
C PHE A 240 -22.39 1.05 0.41
N ALA A 241 -22.47 2.09 1.26
CA ALA A 241 -22.31 1.94 2.70
C ALA A 241 -23.38 1.03 3.31
N LYS A 242 -24.63 1.15 2.86
CA LYS A 242 -25.75 0.28 3.26
C LYS A 242 -25.47 -1.19 2.95
N ASN A 243 -25.00 -1.52 1.75
CA ASN A 243 -24.67 -2.90 1.42
C ASN A 243 -23.51 -3.44 2.24
N LEU A 244 -22.50 -2.60 2.50
CA LEU A 244 -21.34 -2.99 3.31
C LEU A 244 -21.73 -3.37 4.75
N ILE A 245 -22.74 -2.69 5.33
CA ILE A 245 -23.35 -3.10 6.61
C ILE A 245 -23.94 -4.50 6.53
N TYR A 246 -24.77 -4.77 5.51
CA TYR A 246 -25.42 -6.08 5.38
C TYR A 246 -24.39 -7.19 5.21
N ILE A 247 -23.36 -6.96 4.39
CA ILE A 247 -22.27 -7.92 4.18
C ILE A 247 -21.62 -8.27 5.52
N ILE A 248 -21.20 -7.26 6.28
CA ILE A 248 -20.50 -7.50 7.55
C ILE A 248 -21.42 -8.13 8.59
N LEU A 249 -22.68 -7.69 8.67
CA LEU A 249 -23.66 -8.27 9.59
C LEU A 249 -23.88 -9.75 9.29
N LEU A 250 -24.10 -10.11 8.02
CA LEU A 250 -24.33 -11.50 7.58
C LEU A 250 -23.08 -12.36 7.78
N GLN A 251 -21.89 -11.85 7.47
CA GLN A 251 -20.63 -12.56 7.66
C GLN A 251 -20.35 -12.87 9.12
N TYR A 252 -20.57 -11.92 10.03
CA TYR A 252 -20.38 -12.16 11.47
C TYR A 252 -21.47 -13.04 12.07
N ALA A 253 -22.71 -12.94 11.60
CA ALA A 253 -23.76 -13.88 11.98
C ALA A 253 -23.38 -15.31 11.57
N PHE A 254 -22.90 -15.49 10.34
CA PHE A 254 -22.41 -16.77 9.84
C PHE A 254 -21.18 -17.29 10.60
N LEU A 255 -20.22 -16.42 10.94
CA LEU A 255 -19.04 -16.79 11.73
C LEU A 255 -19.42 -17.38 13.09
N VAL A 256 -20.43 -16.82 13.78
CA VAL A 256 -20.93 -17.39 15.03
C VAL A 256 -21.54 -18.78 14.86
N LEU A 257 -22.25 -19.03 13.76
CA LEU A 257 -22.80 -20.35 13.45
C LEU A 257 -21.69 -21.38 13.19
N ILE A 258 -20.65 -21.00 12.42
CA ILE A 258 -19.44 -21.84 12.25
C ILE A 258 -18.78 -22.08 13.59
N GLU A 259 -18.59 -21.05 14.41
CA GLU A 259 -17.91 -21.16 15.70
C GLU A 259 -18.64 -22.11 16.64
N PHE A 260 -19.98 -22.09 16.65
CA PHE A 260 -20.79 -23.02 17.41
C PHE A 260 -20.58 -24.48 16.96
N ILE A 261 -20.67 -24.76 15.65
CA ILE A 261 -20.45 -26.11 15.10
C ILE A 261 -19.02 -26.59 15.39
N TYR A 262 -18.03 -25.71 15.17
CA TYR A 262 -16.62 -25.98 15.42
C TYR A 262 -16.36 -26.29 16.90
N THR A 263 -16.81 -25.43 17.80
CA THR A 263 -16.62 -25.59 19.25
C THR A 263 -17.32 -26.85 19.76
N GLY A 264 -18.52 -27.15 19.27
CA GLY A 264 -19.22 -28.40 19.56
C GLY A 264 -18.46 -29.64 19.09
N ALA A 265 -17.88 -29.59 17.89
CA ALA A 265 -17.06 -30.67 17.35
C ALA A 265 -15.77 -30.87 18.17
N VAL A 266 -15.11 -29.79 18.60
CA VAL A 266 -13.92 -29.83 19.46
C VAL A 266 -14.25 -30.39 20.84
N ALA A 267 -15.40 -30.01 21.42
CA ALA A 267 -15.85 -30.53 22.71
C ALA A 267 -16.06 -32.05 22.64
N ASN A 268 -16.80 -32.53 21.63
CA ASN A 268 -17.02 -33.95 21.41
C ASN A 268 -15.73 -34.72 21.16
N PHE A 269 -14.78 -34.14 20.40
CA PHE A 269 -13.48 -34.74 20.17
C PHE A 269 -12.68 -34.83 21.49
N SER A 270 -12.61 -33.76 22.26
CA SER A 270 -11.83 -33.74 23.50
C SER A 270 -12.40 -34.69 24.57
N MET A 271 -13.72 -34.90 24.61
CA MET A 271 -14.36 -35.85 25.52
C MET A 271 -14.11 -37.32 25.12
N ASN A 272 -14.18 -37.64 23.82
CA ASN A 272 -14.00 -39.03 23.35
C ASN A 272 -12.56 -39.53 23.45
N TYR A 273 -11.59 -38.63 23.53
CA TYR A 273 -10.17 -38.94 23.66
C TYR A 273 -9.63 -38.58 25.05
N ALA A 274 -10.40 -38.86 26.11
CA ALA A 274 -10.03 -38.66 27.53
C ALA A 274 -8.79 -39.45 28.03
N ALA A 275 -7.98 -40.02 27.12
CA ALA A 275 -6.71 -40.70 27.41
C ALA A 275 -5.48 -39.76 27.32
N PHE A 276 -5.68 -38.46 27.09
CA PHE A 276 -4.60 -37.48 27.05
C PHE A 276 -4.15 -37.06 28.46
N PRO A 277 -2.83 -36.98 28.75
CA PRO A 277 -2.28 -36.55 30.05
C PRO A 277 -2.85 -35.24 30.61
N GLU A 278 -3.26 -34.34 29.72
CA GLU A 278 -3.83 -33.02 30.01
C GLU A 278 -5.21 -33.10 30.66
N ALA A 279 -6.00 -34.13 30.36
CA ALA A 279 -7.31 -34.33 30.97
C ALA A 279 -7.20 -34.63 32.48
N ALA A 280 -6.04 -35.12 32.94
CA ALA A 280 -5.76 -35.30 34.36
C ALA A 280 -5.66 -33.98 35.14
N MET A 281 -5.36 -32.86 34.47
CA MET A 281 -5.35 -31.51 35.05
C MET A 281 -6.74 -30.86 35.06
N GLY A 282 -7.66 -31.37 34.24
CA GLY A 282 -9.04 -30.89 34.11
C GLY A 282 -9.51 -30.87 32.65
N ILE A 283 -10.83 -31.00 32.44
CA ILE A 283 -11.45 -30.95 31.10
C ILE A 283 -11.17 -29.60 30.42
N GLU A 284 -11.09 -28.51 31.19
CA GLU A 284 -10.75 -27.17 30.70
C GLU A 284 -9.34 -27.13 30.06
N ASN A 285 -8.37 -27.84 30.65
CA ASN A 285 -7.01 -27.96 30.11
C ASN A 285 -6.99 -28.78 28.81
N ALA A 286 -7.81 -29.84 28.74
CA ALA A 286 -7.95 -30.64 27.52
C ALA A 286 -8.55 -29.81 26.37
N TYR A 287 -9.56 -28.99 26.65
CA TYR A 287 -10.10 -28.06 25.64
C TYR A 287 -9.05 -27.05 25.19
N ALA A 288 -8.32 -26.43 26.13
CA ALA A 288 -7.28 -25.46 25.80
C ALA A 288 -6.16 -26.07 24.94
N ASN A 289 -5.78 -27.33 25.21
CA ASN A 289 -4.82 -28.06 24.39
C ASN A 289 -5.33 -28.27 22.95
N THR A 290 -6.56 -28.78 22.80
CA THR A 290 -7.16 -29.03 21.48
C THR A 290 -7.37 -27.73 20.69
N PHE A 291 -7.85 -26.67 21.34
CA PHE A 291 -7.93 -25.34 20.71
C PHE A 291 -6.56 -24.84 20.30
N GLY A 292 -5.54 -24.99 21.16
CA GLY A 292 -4.17 -24.62 20.84
C GLY A 292 -3.60 -25.36 19.63
N PHE A 293 -3.82 -26.67 19.55
CA PHE A 293 -3.42 -27.50 18.41
C PHE A 293 -4.11 -27.07 17.10
N LEU A 294 -5.42 -26.87 17.14
CA LEU A 294 -6.16 -26.44 15.95
C LEU A 294 -5.78 -25.01 15.55
N GLN A 295 -5.54 -24.14 16.52
CA GLN A 295 -5.08 -22.78 16.26
C GLN A 295 -3.69 -22.73 15.61
N LEU A 296 -2.79 -23.64 15.98
CA LEU A 296 -1.51 -23.82 15.31
C LEU A 296 -1.72 -24.19 13.82
N ILE A 297 -2.58 -25.17 13.54
CA ILE A 297 -2.86 -25.61 12.16
C ILE A 297 -3.52 -24.49 11.35
N ILE A 298 -4.58 -23.88 11.89
CA ILE A 298 -5.29 -22.74 11.28
C ILE A 298 -4.29 -21.61 11.02
N GLY A 299 -3.47 -21.26 12.01
CA GLY A 299 -2.49 -20.19 11.92
C GLY A 299 -1.46 -20.43 10.82
N ILE A 300 -0.91 -21.65 10.70
CA ILE A 300 0.04 -22.02 9.64
C ILE A 300 -0.64 -21.93 8.26
N ALA A 301 -1.85 -22.49 8.12
CA ALA A 301 -2.59 -22.47 6.86
C ALA A 301 -2.93 -21.02 6.43
N SER A 302 -3.38 -20.19 7.37
CA SER A 302 -3.66 -18.78 7.14
C SER A 302 -2.42 -17.97 6.82
N LEU A 303 -1.28 -18.21 7.48
CA LEU A 303 -0.02 -17.52 7.20
C LEU A 303 0.50 -17.85 5.79
N LEU A 304 0.45 -19.12 5.39
CA LEU A 304 0.82 -19.55 4.04
C LEU A 304 -0.04 -18.85 2.98
N MET A 305 -1.35 -18.76 3.22
CA MET A 305 -2.26 -18.08 2.30
C MET A 305 -2.03 -16.56 2.25
N GLN A 306 -1.86 -15.90 3.40
CA GLN A 306 -1.58 -14.46 3.49
C GLN A 306 -0.30 -14.07 2.73
N ILE A 307 0.81 -14.79 2.95
CA ILE A 307 2.10 -14.46 2.34
C ILE A 307 2.12 -14.82 0.84
N SER A 308 1.53 -15.95 0.45
CA SER A 308 1.69 -16.48 -0.91
C SER A 308 0.63 -15.98 -1.89
N ILE A 309 -0.60 -15.77 -1.42
CA ILE A 309 -1.79 -15.66 -2.26
C ILE A 309 -2.59 -14.38 -1.97
N GLY A 310 -2.66 -13.91 -0.72
CA GLY A 310 -3.55 -12.81 -0.30
C GLY A 310 -3.44 -11.54 -1.15
N GLY A 311 -2.27 -10.91 -1.20
CA GLY A 311 -2.06 -9.69 -1.99
C GLY A 311 -2.20 -9.91 -3.50
N ARG A 312 -1.91 -11.13 -4.00
CA ARG A 312 -2.05 -11.48 -5.42
C ARG A 312 -3.51 -11.62 -5.83
N ILE A 313 -4.34 -12.25 -4.98
CA ILE A 313 -5.78 -12.37 -5.22
C ILE A 313 -6.44 -11.00 -5.27
N ILE A 314 -6.15 -10.14 -4.28
CA ILE A 314 -6.72 -8.79 -4.22
C ILE A 314 -6.29 -7.98 -5.46
N GLY A 315 -5.01 -8.03 -5.83
CA GLY A 315 -4.50 -7.35 -7.03
C GLY A 315 -5.06 -7.91 -8.34
N PHE A 316 -5.42 -9.20 -8.41
CA PHE A 316 -5.92 -9.83 -9.62
C PHE A 316 -7.44 -9.65 -9.82
N ILE A 317 -8.23 -9.92 -8.78
CA ILE A 317 -9.71 -9.93 -8.83
C ILE A 317 -10.29 -8.54 -8.47
N GLY A 318 -9.50 -7.68 -7.83
CA GLY A 318 -9.95 -6.39 -7.31
C GLY A 318 -10.49 -6.47 -5.89
N ILE A 319 -10.77 -5.31 -5.29
CA ILE A 319 -11.20 -5.20 -3.89
C ILE A 319 -12.55 -5.89 -3.67
N ILE A 320 -13.62 -5.49 -4.37
CA ILE A 320 -14.95 -6.10 -4.13
C ILE A 320 -14.98 -7.55 -4.61
N GLY A 321 -14.31 -7.86 -5.72
CA GLY A 321 -14.26 -9.23 -6.24
C GLY A 321 -13.58 -10.21 -5.29
N SER A 322 -12.56 -9.77 -4.53
CA SER A 322 -11.93 -10.61 -3.51
C SER A 322 -12.81 -10.84 -2.26
N MET A 323 -13.80 -9.99 -2.00
CA MET A 323 -14.81 -10.26 -0.96
C MET A 323 -15.71 -11.46 -1.32
N ILE A 324 -15.99 -11.66 -2.62
CA ILE A 324 -16.84 -12.78 -3.11
C ILE A 324 -16.20 -14.15 -2.80
N LEU A 325 -14.88 -14.19 -2.66
CA LEU A 325 -14.15 -15.42 -2.34
C LEU A 325 -14.65 -16.05 -1.03
N TYR A 326 -15.00 -15.23 -0.03
CA TYR A 326 -15.50 -15.72 1.25
C TYR A 326 -16.79 -16.53 1.11
N PRO A 327 -17.92 -15.98 0.63
CA PRO A 327 -19.14 -16.75 0.48
C PRO A 327 -19.00 -17.90 -0.53
N ALA A 328 -18.23 -17.73 -1.60
CA ALA A 328 -18.03 -18.81 -2.58
C ALA A 328 -17.37 -20.06 -1.96
N VAL A 329 -16.30 -19.87 -1.18
CA VAL A 329 -15.62 -20.99 -0.50
C VAL A 329 -16.46 -21.54 0.64
N MET A 330 -17.22 -20.69 1.34
CA MET A 330 -18.11 -21.13 2.42
C MET A 330 -19.27 -22.00 1.91
N LEU A 331 -19.85 -21.67 0.75
CA LEU A 331 -20.86 -22.50 0.10
C LEU A 331 -20.36 -23.92 -0.21
N LEU A 332 -19.12 -24.04 -0.69
CA LEU A 332 -18.49 -25.34 -0.93
C LEU A 332 -18.26 -26.12 0.38
N ASN A 333 -17.86 -25.44 1.46
CA ASN A 333 -17.66 -26.08 2.76
C ASN A 333 -18.97 -26.56 3.40
N LEU A 334 -20.07 -25.82 3.23
CA LEU A 334 -21.39 -26.25 3.69
C LEU A 334 -21.83 -27.56 3.03
N ALA A 335 -21.56 -27.74 1.72
CA ALA A 335 -21.81 -29.02 1.06
C ALA A 335 -21.01 -30.17 1.72
N GLY A 336 -19.75 -29.93 2.08
CA GLY A 336 -18.92 -30.89 2.81
C GLY A 336 -19.46 -31.23 4.20
N LEU A 337 -19.98 -30.25 4.94
CA LEU A 337 -20.64 -30.45 6.24
C LEU A 337 -21.89 -31.31 6.14
N ILE A 338 -22.66 -31.18 5.06
CA ILE A 338 -23.85 -32.01 4.80
C ILE A 338 -23.44 -33.45 4.45
N MET A 339 -22.45 -33.62 3.57
CA MET A 339 -22.04 -34.95 3.09
C MET A 339 -21.38 -35.80 4.17
N ARG A 340 -20.55 -35.20 5.04
CA ARG A 340 -19.85 -35.91 6.10
C ARG A 340 -19.83 -35.08 7.40
N PRO A 341 -20.93 -35.05 8.17
CA PRO A 341 -20.97 -34.30 9.42
C PRO A 341 -19.98 -34.91 10.44
N GLY A 342 -19.13 -34.08 11.04
CA GLY A 342 -18.17 -34.53 12.04
C GLY A 342 -17.03 -33.56 12.30
N PHE A 343 -16.04 -34.00 13.07
CA PHE A 343 -14.90 -33.18 13.48
C PHE A 343 -14.12 -32.62 12.29
N TYR A 344 -13.75 -33.46 11.33
CA TYR A 344 -12.92 -33.03 10.20
C TYR A 344 -13.59 -32.01 9.28
N SER A 345 -14.89 -32.15 9.00
CA SER A 345 -15.62 -31.19 8.18
C SER A 345 -15.89 -29.87 8.90
N ALA A 346 -16.11 -29.90 10.22
CA ALA A 346 -16.21 -28.70 11.05
C ALA A 346 -14.87 -27.94 11.14
N VAL A 347 -13.76 -28.65 11.37
CA VAL A 347 -12.41 -28.07 11.37
C VAL A 347 -12.05 -27.51 9.99
N LEU A 348 -12.31 -28.25 8.90
CA LEU A 348 -12.01 -27.77 7.55
C LEU A 348 -12.83 -26.51 7.19
N SER A 349 -14.09 -26.46 7.61
CA SER A 349 -14.94 -25.28 7.43
C SER A 349 -14.39 -24.08 8.22
N LYS A 350 -13.92 -24.30 9.46
CA LYS A 350 -13.27 -23.26 10.27
C LYS A 350 -11.96 -22.78 9.66
N ILE A 351 -11.06 -23.69 9.23
CA ILE A 351 -9.81 -23.31 8.54
C ILE A 351 -10.13 -22.47 7.30
N SER A 352 -11.04 -22.95 6.46
CA SER A 352 -11.42 -22.26 5.23
C SER A 352 -12.03 -20.89 5.51
N SER A 353 -12.85 -20.77 6.56
CA SER A 353 -13.48 -19.51 6.98
C SER A 353 -12.44 -18.51 7.48
N GLU A 354 -11.47 -18.93 8.29
CA GLU A 354 -10.39 -18.05 8.74
C GLU A 354 -9.53 -17.55 7.57
N ILE A 355 -9.16 -18.45 6.65
CA ILE A 355 -8.34 -18.10 5.48
C ILE A 355 -9.06 -17.08 4.59
N THR A 356 -10.31 -17.33 4.22
CA THR A 356 -11.01 -16.45 3.29
C THR A 356 -11.56 -15.19 3.95
N SER A 357 -11.86 -15.24 5.25
CA SER A 357 -12.28 -14.05 6.01
C SER A 357 -11.17 -13.03 6.09
N VAL A 358 -9.90 -13.44 6.22
CA VAL A 358 -8.74 -12.55 6.16
C VAL A 358 -8.70 -11.78 4.83
N VAL A 359 -8.92 -12.45 3.69
CA VAL A 359 -8.92 -11.76 2.39
C VAL A 359 -10.09 -10.81 2.27
N SER A 360 -11.30 -11.27 2.62
CA SER A 360 -12.50 -10.40 2.68
C SER A 360 -12.26 -9.20 3.60
N ARG A 361 -11.55 -9.42 4.72
CA ARG A 361 -11.24 -8.40 5.71
C ARG A 361 -10.38 -7.28 5.15
N ASN A 362 -9.26 -7.66 4.56
CA ASN A 362 -8.35 -6.72 3.91
C ASN A 362 -9.03 -5.94 2.79
N SER A 363 -9.92 -6.60 2.05
CA SER A 363 -10.68 -5.96 0.98
C SER A 363 -11.70 -4.96 1.52
N TYR A 364 -12.47 -5.28 2.57
CA TYR A 364 -13.42 -4.29 3.10
C TYR A 364 -12.70 -3.11 3.75
N GLN A 365 -11.57 -3.35 4.43
CA GLN A 365 -10.77 -2.26 4.98
C GLN A 365 -10.25 -1.34 3.87
N SER A 366 -9.82 -1.91 2.75
CA SER A 366 -9.39 -1.14 1.57
C SER A 366 -10.56 -0.45 0.86
N SER A 367 -11.79 -0.93 1.03
CA SER A 367 -12.97 -0.28 0.44
C SER A 367 -13.35 1.03 1.14
N TYR A 368 -12.88 1.27 2.38
CA TYR A 368 -13.12 2.51 3.11
C TYR A 368 -12.53 3.74 2.41
N TYR A 369 -11.47 3.56 1.61
CA TYR A 369 -10.89 4.65 0.82
C TYR A 369 -11.87 5.25 -0.22
N ALA A 370 -13.00 4.59 -0.51
CA ALA A 370 -14.05 5.14 -1.38
C ALA A 370 -14.99 6.13 -0.68
N PHE A 371 -14.90 6.28 0.64
CA PHE A 371 -15.60 7.31 1.39
C PHE A 371 -14.70 8.54 1.57
N ARG A 372 -15.30 9.71 1.78
CA ARG A 372 -14.55 10.91 2.16
C ARG A 372 -13.85 10.67 3.49
N GLU A 373 -12.71 11.32 3.74
CA GLU A 373 -11.96 11.13 4.98
C GLU A 373 -12.78 11.31 6.26
N GLU A 374 -13.62 12.36 6.32
CA GLU A 374 -14.48 12.62 7.49
C GLU A 374 -15.56 11.53 7.65
N GLU A 375 -16.09 11.00 6.55
CA GLU A 375 -17.13 9.97 6.54
C GLU A 375 -16.54 8.57 6.82
N SER A 376 -15.32 8.29 6.33
CA SER A 376 -14.64 7.00 6.49
C SER A 376 -14.39 6.66 7.95
N GLU A 377 -13.94 7.62 8.76
CA GLU A 377 -13.73 7.40 10.20
C GLU A 377 -15.05 7.13 10.93
N GLU A 378 -16.12 7.87 10.64
CA GLU A 378 -17.45 7.65 11.23
C GLU A 378 -18.04 6.29 10.82
N ILE A 379 -17.93 5.97 9.53
CA ILE A 379 -18.44 4.71 8.98
C ILE A 379 -17.72 3.52 9.61
N ARG A 380 -16.39 3.58 9.69
CA ARG A 380 -15.57 2.52 10.28
C ARG A 380 -15.88 2.33 11.75
N GLN A 381 -16.00 3.41 12.53
CA GLN A 381 -16.38 3.32 13.95
C GLN A 381 -17.73 2.64 14.12
N MET A 382 -18.72 2.96 13.28
CA MET A 382 -20.03 2.33 13.36
C MET A 382 -19.97 0.85 12.95
N ILE A 383 -19.25 0.53 11.88
CA ILE A 383 -19.17 -0.83 11.36
C ILE A 383 -18.39 -1.74 12.31
N ASP A 384 -17.19 -1.31 12.70
CA ASP A 384 -16.30 -2.12 13.52
C ASP A 384 -16.75 -2.15 14.98
N GLY A 385 -17.34 -1.06 15.47
CA GLY A 385 -17.79 -0.94 16.86
C GLY A 385 -19.22 -1.43 17.13
N MET A 386 -20.13 -1.39 16.15
CA MET A 386 -21.55 -1.75 16.35
C MET A 386 -22.04 -2.84 15.41
N ILE A 387 -21.76 -2.77 14.10
CA ILE A 387 -22.33 -3.73 13.14
C ILE A 387 -21.76 -5.15 13.33
N ARG A 388 -20.45 -5.30 13.57
CA ARG A 388 -19.83 -6.60 13.87
C ARG A 388 -20.45 -7.31 15.09
N PRO A 389 -20.54 -6.67 16.27
CA PRO A 389 -21.21 -7.32 17.41
C PRO A 389 -22.72 -7.51 17.17
N LEU A 390 -23.41 -6.63 16.43
CA LEU A 390 -24.81 -6.88 16.05
C LEU A 390 -24.96 -8.12 15.16
N GLY A 391 -24.04 -8.34 14.22
CA GLY A 391 -23.98 -9.59 13.45
C GLY A 391 -23.78 -10.81 14.36
N THR A 392 -22.88 -10.69 15.34
CA THR A 392 -22.62 -11.73 16.36
C THR A 392 -23.89 -12.04 17.17
N MET A 393 -24.59 -11.01 17.67
CA MET A 393 -25.88 -11.15 18.36
C MET A 393 -26.94 -11.77 17.47
N THR A 394 -27.00 -11.39 16.19
CA THR A 394 -27.98 -11.93 15.23
C THR A 394 -27.76 -13.44 15.04
N GLY A 395 -26.51 -13.85 14.78
CA GLY A 395 -26.16 -15.28 14.66
C GLY A 395 -26.47 -16.06 15.94
N ALA A 396 -26.12 -15.52 17.10
CA ALA A 396 -26.37 -16.17 18.39
C ALA A 396 -27.87 -16.24 18.75
N THR A 397 -28.65 -15.21 18.41
CA THR A 397 -30.11 -15.22 18.59
C THR A 397 -30.77 -16.24 17.69
N LEU A 398 -30.31 -16.38 16.43
CA LEU A 398 -30.75 -17.45 15.54
C LEU A 398 -30.42 -18.83 16.11
N LEU A 399 -29.24 -19.02 16.70
CA LEU A 399 -28.89 -20.27 17.39
C LEU A 399 -29.86 -20.57 18.53
N LEU A 400 -30.13 -19.61 19.43
CA LEU A 400 -31.08 -19.80 20.52
C LEU A 400 -32.45 -20.20 19.98
N PHE A 401 -32.96 -19.48 18.99
CA PHE A 401 -34.25 -19.79 18.37
C PHE A 401 -34.26 -21.22 17.82
N THR A 402 -33.22 -21.64 17.10
CA THR A 402 -33.13 -23.02 16.60
C THR A 402 -33.08 -24.06 17.72
N GLN A 403 -32.36 -23.78 18.83
CA GLN A 403 -32.28 -24.70 19.96
C GLN A 403 -33.61 -24.85 20.71
N PHE A 404 -34.44 -23.81 20.76
CA PHE A 404 -35.75 -23.87 21.41
C PHE A 404 -36.80 -24.62 20.57
N PHE A 405 -36.79 -24.45 19.25
CA PHE A 405 -37.85 -24.95 18.37
C PHE A 405 -37.53 -26.27 17.64
N VAL A 406 -36.26 -26.66 17.56
CA VAL A 406 -35.81 -27.85 16.81
C VAL A 406 -35.29 -28.92 17.75
N SER A 407 -35.68 -30.17 17.53
CA SER A 407 -35.15 -31.29 18.31
C SER A 407 -33.65 -31.50 18.09
N HIS A 408 -32.95 -32.03 19.10
CA HIS A 408 -31.50 -32.22 19.08
C HIS A 408 -31.00 -33.04 17.87
N THR A 409 -31.81 -33.98 17.37
CA THR A 409 -31.46 -34.82 16.21
C THR A 409 -31.30 -33.99 14.92
N PHE A 410 -32.14 -32.97 14.72
CA PHE A 410 -32.14 -32.15 13.50
C PHE A 410 -31.42 -30.81 13.66
N LEU A 411 -31.00 -30.45 14.88
CA LEU A 411 -30.41 -29.15 15.19
C LEU A 411 -29.24 -28.78 14.27
N ASN A 412 -28.25 -29.65 14.11
CA ASN A 412 -27.09 -29.37 13.27
C ASN A 412 -27.46 -29.17 11.79
N LEU A 413 -28.40 -29.97 11.28
CA LEU A 413 -28.87 -29.84 9.89
C LEU A 413 -29.61 -28.52 9.68
N THR A 414 -30.48 -28.12 10.61
CA THR A 414 -31.19 -26.84 10.53
C THR A 414 -30.23 -25.66 10.59
N ILE A 415 -29.20 -25.71 11.46
CA ILE A 415 -28.16 -24.68 11.51
C ILE A 415 -27.44 -24.57 10.16
N ILE A 416 -27.05 -25.70 9.56
CA ILE A 416 -26.39 -25.71 8.23
C ILE A 416 -27.30 -25.11 7.14
N CYS A 417 -28.61 -25.40 7.15
CA CYS A 417 -29.56 -24.78 6.22
C CYS A 417 -29.64 -23.25 6.40
N ILE A 418 -29.67 -22.77 7.64
CA ILE A 418 -29.65 -21.32 7.93
C ILE A 418 -28.35 -20.69 7.45
N MET A 419 -27.22 -21.34 7.69
CA MET A 419 -25.92 -20.90 7.20
C MET A 419 -25.89 -20.78 5.67
N PHE A 420 -26.50 -21.74 4.96
CA PHE A 420 -26.62 -21.71 3.50
C PHE A 420 -27.43 -20.51 3.01
N VAL A 421 -28.57 -20.21 3.65
CA VAL A 421 -29.39 -19.05 3.31
C VAL A 421 -28.64 -17.74 3.55
N ILE A 422 -28.00 -17.59 4.72
CA ILE A 422 -27.23 -16.39 5.08
C ILE A 422 -26.12 -16.14 4.06
N ILE A 423 -25.33 -17.17 3.75
CA ILE A 423 -24.17 -17.01 2.86
C ILE A 423 -24.59 -16.81 1.39
N MET A 424 -25.73 -17.36 0.96
CA MET A 424 -26.30 -17.08 -0.35
C MET A 424 -26.77 -15.63 -0.48
N ILE A 425 -27.44 -15.10 0.55
CA ILE A 425 -27.82 -13.69 0.58
C ILE A 425 -26.57 -12.81 0.54
N ASP A 426 -25.54 -13.14 1.33
CA ASP A 426 -24.27 -12.42 1.32
C ASP A 426 -23.63 -12.40 -0.08
N PHE A 427 -23.56 -13.56 -0.74
CA PHE A 427 -23.05 -13.67 -2.12
C PHE A 427 -23.77 -12.74 -3.10
N ILE A 428 -25.11 -12.68 -3.03
CA ILE A 428 -25.93 -11.82 -3.90
C ILE A 428 -25.68 -10.33 -3.58
N VAL A 429 -25.59 -9.97 -2.30
CA VAL A 429 -25.36 -8.57 -1.88
C VAL A 429 -23.98 -8.09 -2.30
N ILE A 430 -22.92 -8.88 -2.10
CA ILE A 430 -21.56 -8.53 -2.54
C ILE A 430 -21.51 -8.33 -4.05
N SER A 431 -22.14 -9.25 -4.81
CA SER A 431 -22.18 -9.17 -6.28
C SER A 431 -22.82 -7.86 -6.77
N LYS A 432 -23.90 -7.39 -6.13
CA LYS A 432 -24.54 -6.10 -6.44
C LYS A 432 -23.70 -4.90 -6.03
N THR A 433 -22.90 -5.03 -4.96
CA THR A 433 -22.09 -3.95 -4.38
C THR A 433 -20.94 -3.53 -5.29
N HIS A 434 -20.46 -4.44 -6.14
CA HIS A 434 -19.39 -4.18 -7.09
C HIS A 434 -19.67 -2.98 -8.02
N ALA A 435 -20.89 -2.90 -8.56
CA ALA A 435 -21.30 -1.77 -9.41
C ALA A 435 -21.39 -0.45 -8.61
N LEU A 436 -21.89 -0.51 -7.38
CA LEU A 436 -22.01 0.67 -6.50
C LEU A 436 -20.64 1.24 -6.10
N TYR A 437 -19.66 0.38 -5.85
CA TYR A 437 -18.29 0.80 -5.54
C TYR A 437 -17.67 1.61 -6.71
N THR A 438 -17.83 1.10 -7.94
CA THR A 438 -17.35 1.80 -9.14
C THR A 438 -18.09 3.12 -9.33
N ASN A 439 -19.42 3.12 -9.23
CA ASN A 439 -20.22 4.33 -9.41
C ASN A 439 -19.92 5.41 -8.36
N ASN A 440 -19.61 5.03 -7.12
CA ASN A 440 -19.23 5.98 -6.08
C ASN A 440 -17.90 6.67 -6.43
N ALA A 441 -16.88 5.91 -6.86
CA ALA A 441 -15.60 6.48 -7.28
C ALA A 441 -15.76 7.39 -8.52
N VAL A 442 -16.59 7.00 -9.49
CA VAL A 442 -16.92 7.84 -10.66
C VAL A 442 -17.62 9.14 -10.24
N ALA A 443 -18.58 9.06 -9.31
CA ALA A 443 -19.31 10.23 -8.82
C ALA A 443 -18.36 11.20 -8.11
N THR A 444 -17.47 10.71 -7.24
CA THR A 444 -16.46 11.52 -6.56
C THR A 444 -15.52 12.18 -7.57
N LEU A 445 -15.02 11.45 -8.57
CA LEU A 445 -14.12 11.99 -9.59
C LEU A 445 -14.74 13.17 -10.36
N LEU A 446 -16.01 13.05 -10.75
CA LEU A 446 -16.72 14.04 -11.56
C LEU A 446 -17.32 15.19 -10.75
N CYS A 447 -17.35 15.08 -9.42
CA CYS A 447 -17.95 16.10 -8.56
C CYS A 447 -16.98 17.27 -8.31
N LYS A 448 -17.30 18.47 -8.82
CA LYS A 448 -16.45 19.67 -8.70
C LYS A 448 -16.34 20.22 -7.27
N THR A 449 -17.29 19.91 -6.38
CA THR A 449 -17.28 20.40 -5.00
C THR A 449 -16.35 19.58 -4.09
N GLU A 450 -15.89 18.42 -4.56
CA GLU A 450 -14.95 17.59 -3.82
C GLU A 450 -13.55 18.18 -3.79
N SER A 451 -12.81 17.87 -2.72
CA SER A 451 -11.40 18.24 -2.63
C SER A 451 -10.58 17.53 -3.72
N ILE A 452 -9.48 18.16 -4.14
CA ILE A 452 -8.56 17.56 -5.12
C ILE A 452 -8.01 16.23 -4.61
N ASP A 453 -7.73 16.13 -3.31
CA ASP A 453 -7.19 14.91 -2.69
C ASP A 453 -8.18 13.73 -2.82
N GLU A 454 -9.47 13.94 -2.59
CA GLU A 454 -10.49 12.89 -2.76
C GLU A 454 -10.66 12.49 -4.23
N ARG A 455 -10.59 13.46 -5.15
CA ARG A 455 -10.65 13.20 -6.59
C ARG A 455 -9.42 12.42 -7.06
N LEU A 456 -8.23 12.70 -6.56
CA LEU A 456 -7.02 11.93 -6.86
C LEU A 456 -7.13 10.47 -6.35
N LYS A 457 -7.64 10.26 -5.13
CA LYS A 457 -7.92 8.91 -4.61
C LYS A 457 -8.93 8.16 -5.47
N SER A 458 -9.95 8.86 -5.98
CA SER A 458 -10.94 8.23 -6.85
C SER A 458 -10.32 7.71 -8.16
N VAL A 459 -9.31 8.41 -8.71
CA VAL A 459 -8.52 7.90 -9.84
C VAL A 459 -7.75 6.64 -9.41
N ASP A 460 -7.09 6.66 -8.26
CA ASP A 460 -6.36 5.49 -7.75
C ASP A 460 -7.28 4.27 -7.54
N ILE A 461 -8.50 4.48 -7.05
CA ILE A 461 -9.51 3.43 -6.93
C ILE A 461 -9.88 2.88 -8.30
N LEU A 462 -10.29 3.75 -9.24
CA LEU A 462 -10.71 3.34 -10.58
C LEU A 462 -9.61 2.61 -11.36
N MET A 463 -8.34 2.90 -11.06
CA MET A 463 -7.19 2.23 -11.64
C MET A 463 -6.96 0.80 -11.12
N GLN A 464 -7.61 0.42 -10.03
CA GLN A 464 -7.55 -0.95 -9.53
C GLN A 464 -8.27 -1.92 -10.46
N ARG A 465 -7.89 -3.19 -10.40
CA ARG A 465 -8.60 -4.23 -11.16
C ARG A 465 -10.00 -4.44 -10.62
N GLY A 466 -10.88 -4.95 -11.48
CA GLY A 466 -12.28 -5.26 -11.16
C GLY A 466 -13.25 -4.18 -11.63
N HIS A 467 -12.84 -2.93 -11.78
CA HIS A 467 -13.73 -1.89 -12.30
C HIS A 467 -14.15 -2.13 -13.77
N GLY A 468 -15.35 -1.65 -14.13
CA GLY A 468 -15.90 -1.73 -15.49
C GLY A 468 -15.19 -0.79 -16.48
N GLU A 469 -15.91 -0.25 -17.46
CA GLU A 469 -15.34 0.73 -18.40
C GLU A 469 -14.98 2.06 -17.70
N VAL A 470 -13.77 2.13 -17.15
CA VAL A 470 -13.20 3.30 -16.46
C VAL A 470 -12.77 4.38 -17.44
N ALA A 471 -12.31 3.97 -18.62
CA ALA A 471 -11.65 4.87 -19.55
C ALA A 471 -12.54 6.02 -20.07
N PRO A 472 -13.83 5.83 -20.42
CA PRO A 472 -14.70 6.93 -20.81
C PRO A 472 -14.84 8.01 -19.72
N VAL A 473 -14.82 7.60 -18.44
CA VAL A 473 -14.91 8.53 -17.31
C VAL A 473 -13.62 9.35 -17.18
N LEU A 474 -12.46 8.70 -17.31
CA LEU A 474 -11.16 9.38 -17.29
C LEU A 474 -11.06 10.40 -18.44
N ILE A 475 -11.50 10.03 -19.65
CA ILE A 475 -11.54 10.94 -20.80
C ILE A 475 -12.49 12.11 -20.57
N LYS A 476 -13.67 11.87 -19.99
CA LYS A 476 -14.61 12.93 -19.61
C LYS A 476 -13.98 13.91 -18.61
N CYS A 477 -13.22 13.41 -17.63
CA CYS A 477 -12.47 14.24 -16.70
C CYS A 477 -11.38 15.05 -17.42
N LEU A 478 -10.67 14.44 -18.35
CA LEU A 478 -9.59 15.07 -19.09
C LEU A 478 -10.10 16.22 -20.00
N ASN A 479 -11.24 16.01 -20.66
CA ASN A 479 -11.84 16.98 -21.58
C ASN A 479 -12.44 18.23 -20.91
N ASN A 480 -12.55 18.25 -19.57
CA ASN A 480 -13.07 19.41 -18.86
C ASN A 480 -11.97 20.49 -18.73
N PRO A 481 -12.15 21.70 -19.32
CA PRO A 481 -11.10 22.73 -19.37
C PRO A 481 -10.72 23.26 -17.99
N ASP A 482 -11.69 23.40 -17.08
CA ASP A 482 -11.50 24.01 -15.75
C ASP A 482 -10.85 23.06 -14.72
N GLU A 483 -10.45 21.86 -15.12
CA GLU A 483 -9.90 20.89 -14.18
C GLU A 483 -8.51 21.25 -13.69
N HIS A 484 -8.26 20.92 -12.43
CA HIS A 484 -6.98 21.15 -11.79
C HIS A 484 -5.87 20.35 -12.50
N ASP A 485 -4.72 20.98 -12.75
CA ASP A 485 -3.65 20.41 -13.55
C ASP A 485 -3.11 19.08 -12.99
N LEU A 486 -3.05 18.94 -11.66
CA LEU A 486 -2.65 17.68 -11.05
C LEU A 486 -3.59 16.53 -11.37
N LEU A 487 -4.89 16.80 -11.43
CA LEU A 487 -5.86 15.78 -11.77
C LEU A 487 -5.69 15.38 -13.24
N LYS A 488 -5.42 16.34 -14.14
CA LYS A 488 -5.11 16.05 -15.55
C LYS A 488 -3.86 15.18 -15.69
N ILE A 489 -2.77 15.48 -14.96
CA ILE A 489 -1.55 14.66 -14.95
C ILE A 489 -1.85 13.24 -14.46
N LYS A 490 -2.56 13.12 -13.33
CA LYS A 490 -2.92 11.81 -12.75
C LYS A 490 -3.78 10.99 -13.70
N VAL A 491 -4.74 11.62 -14.37
CA VAL A 491 -5.62 10.99 -15.36
C VAL A 491 -4.84 10.57 -16.62
N LEU A 492 -3.90 11.37 -17.12
CA LEU A 492 -3.04 11.00 -18.25
C LEU A 492 -2.18 9.77 -17.92
N ASN A 493 -1.58 9.75 -16.73
CA ASN A 493 -0.80 8.59 -16.25
C ASN A 493 -1.69 7.35 -16.09
N ALA A 494 -2.90 7.52 -15.56
CA ALA A 494 -3.89 6.46 -15.45
C ALA A 494 -4.24 5.86 -16.82
N ILE A 495 -4.53 6.71 -17.82
CA ILE A 495 -4.80 6.29 -19.20
C ILE A 495 -3.61 5.51 -19.81
N ALA A 496 -2.39 5.98 -19.55
CA ALA A 496 -1.16 5.34 -19.99
C ALA A 496 -1.01 3.92 -19.41
N GLU A 497 -1.29 3.77 -18.11
CA GLU A 497 -1.15 2.52 -17.38
C GLU A 497 -2.21 1.48 -17.75
N ILE A 498 -3.48 1.89 -17.92
CA ILE A 498 -4.54 0.99 -18.44
C ILE A 498 -4.38 0.68 -19.93
N LYS A 499 -3.50 1.40 -20.64
CA LYS A 499 -3.27 1.26 -22.08
C LYS A 499 -4.56 1.44 -22.89
N TYR A 500 -5.37 2.44 -22.52
CA TYR A 500 -6.61 2.73 -23.22
C TYR A 500 -6.34 3.51 -24.51
N PHE A 501 -6.21 2.77 -25.60
CA PHE A 501 -5.77 3.34 -26.87
C PHE A 501 -6.81 4.22 -27.56
N ASP A 502 -8.09 3.97 -27.32
CA ASP A 502 -9.18 4.75 -27.94
C ASP A 502 -9.19 6.21 -27.44
N GLY A 503 -8.55 6.49 -26.30
CA GLY A 503 -8.36 7.85 -25.77
C GLY A 503 -7.19 8.62 -26.39
N LEU A 504 -6.51 8.04 -27.39
CA LEU A 504 -5.39 8.70 -28.07
C LEU A 504 -5.75 10.10 -28.64
N PRO A 505 -6.91 10.32 -29.29
CA PRO A 505 -7.27 11.64 -29.81
C PRO A 505 -7.27 12.72 -28.73
N GLU A 506 -7.80 12.41 -27.54
CA GLU A 506 -7.87 13.32 -26.41
C GLU A 506 -6.50 13.53 -25.78
N VAL A 507 -5.71 12.46 -25.61
CA VAL A 507 -4.33 12.55 -25.08
C VAL A 507 -3.45 13.44 -25.96
N ILE A 508 -3.57 13.32 -27.30
CA ILE A 508 -2.79 14.11 -28.27
C ILE A 508 -3.01 15.62 -28.09
N ASN A 509 -4.22 16.06 -27.73
CA ASN A 509 -4.52 17.49 -27.55
C ASN A 509 -3.69 18.12 -26.42
N PHE A 510 -3.24 17.33 -25.43
CA PHE A 510 -2.45 17.81 -24.31
C PHE A 510 -0.96 18.01 -24.63
N ILE A 511 -0.50 17.61 -25.83
CA ILE A 511 0.87 17.91 -26.29
C ILE A 511 1.08 19.43 -26.42
N PHE A 512 0.04 20.20 -26.74
CA PHE A 512 0.12 21.66 -26.88
C PHE A 512 -0.34 22.41 -25.62
N TYR A 513 -0.49 21.73 -24.48
CA TYR A 513 -1.02 22.33 -23.27
C TYR A 513 -0.08 23.40 -22.69
N PRO A 514 -0.57 24.53 -22.13
CA PRO A 514 0.30 25.61 -21.63
C PRO A 514 1.34 25.19 -20.57
N LYS A 515 0.98 24.26 -19.67
CA LYS A 515 1.88 23.79 -18.60
C LYS A 515 2.78 22.64 -19.05
N LYS A 516 4.08 22.75 -18.73
CA LYS A 516 5.14 21.80 -19.09
C LYS A 516 4.86 20.39 -18.57
N GLU A 517 4.41 20.27 -17.33
CA GLU A 517 4.20 18.98 -16.64
C GLU A 517 3.11 18.14 -17.32
N ILE A 518 2.07 18.80 -17.85
CA ILE A 518 0.98 18.14 -18.58
C ILE A 518 1.44 17.68 -19.97
N ARG A 519 2.24 18.49 -20.67
CA ARG A 519 2.82 18.09 -21.97
C ARG A 519 3.69 16.84 -21.81
N ILE A 520 4.50 16.80 -20.74
CA ILE A 520 5.32 15.62 -20.40
C ILE A 520 4.45 14.38 -20.18
N ALA A 521 3.43 14.47 -19.32
CA ALA A 521 2.51 13.36 -19.04
C ALA A 521 1.81 12.85 -20.31
N ALA A 522 1.42 13.76 -21.22
CA ALA A 522 0.81 13.38 -22.51
C ALA A 522 1.79 12.64 -23.42
N ILE A 523 3.03 13.11 -23.54
CA ILE A 523 4.08 12.44 -24.33
C ILE A 523 4.40 11.06 -23.75
N GLU A 524 4.48 10.94 -22.43
CA GLU A 524 4.70 9.66 -21.74
C GLU A 524 3.56 8.68 -21.97
N ALA A 525 2.31 9.13 -21.94
CA ALA A 525 1.15 8.31 -22.25
C ALA A 525 1.21 7.74 -23.68
N ILE A 526 1.56 8.57 -24.67
CA ILE A 526 1.68 8.13 -26.07
C ILE A 526 2.85 7.13 -26.23
N LYS A 527 3.98 7.38 -25.55
CA LYS A 527 5.11 6.43 -25.53
C LYS A 527 4.71 5.09 -24.90
N ALA A 528 3.88 5.11 -23.86
CA ALA A 528 3.36 3.89 -23.27
C ALA A 528 2.53 3.09 -24.29
N PHE A 529 1.67 3.76 -25.07
CA PHE A 529 0.90 3.10 -26.14
C PHE A 529 1.79 2.50 -27.23
N GLN A 530 2.86 3.21 -27.59
CA GLN A 530 3.87 2.71 -28.52
C GLN A 530 4.58 1.47 -28.00
N SER A 531 5.02 1.48 -26.74
CA SER A 531 5.68 0.33 -26.10
C SER A 531 4.75 -0.90 -26.01
N ALA A 532 3.44 -0.66 -25.86
CA ALA A 532 2.42 -1.70 -25.88
C ALA A 532 2.09 -2.23 -27.29
N GLY A 533 2.66 -1.64 -28.34
CA GLY A 533 2.51 -2.10 -29.72
C GLY A 533 1.25 -1.59 -30.44
N TYR A 534 0.50 -0.64 -29.88
CA TYR A 534 -0.75 -0.13 -30.49
C TYR A 534 -0.56 0.34 -31.94
N PHE A 535 0.52 1.08 -32.20
CA PHE A 535 0.79 1.67 -33.50
C PHE A 535 1.32 0.68 -34.55
N LYS A 536 1.57 -0.58 -34.19
CA LYS A 536 1.93 -1.62 -35.18
C LYS A 536 0.76 -1.99 -36.08
N ASN A 537 -0.46 -1.93 -35.52
CA ASN A 537 -1.68 -2.34 -36.21
C ASN A 537 -2.55 -1.14 -36.65
N ASN A 538 -2.18 0.09 -36.26
CA ASN A 538 -2.97 1.31 -36.48
C ASN A 538 -2.16 2.38 -37.23
N GLU A 539 -2.00 2.19 -38.54
CA GLU A 539 -1.12 3.01 -39.37
C GLU A 539 -1.62 4.46 -39.52
N PHE A 540 -2.93 4.70 -39.65
CA PHE A 540 -3.49 6.05 -39.68
C PHE A 540 -3.25 6.81 -38.36
N SER A 541 -3.48 6.15 -37.22
CA SER A 541 -3.19 6.73 -35.89
C SER A 541 -1.70 7.01 -35.73
N LYS A 542 -0.84 6.12 -36.24
CA LYS A 542 0.62 6.30 -36.26
C LYS A 542 1.01 7.55 -37.05
N LEU A 543 0.54 7.68 -38.29
CA LEU A 543 0.82 8.84 -39.15
C LEU A 543 0.34 10.14 -38.52
N LYS A 544 -0.91 10.19 -38.03
CA LYS A 544 -1.46 11.38 -37.37
C LYS A 544 -0.66 11.78 -36.12
N THR A 545 -0.24 10.80 -35.32
CA THR A 545 0.58 11.04 -34.12
C THR A 545 1.96 11.59 -34.50
N ILE A 546 2.60 11.01 -35.52
CA ILE A 546 3.89 11.49 -36.04
C ILE A 546 3.76 12.93 -36.54
N GLU A 547 2.78 13.25 -37.37
CA GLU A 547 2.58 14.62 -37.89
C GLU A 547 2.28 15.62 -36.76
N THR A 548 1.52 15.20 -35.75
CA THR A 548 1.26 16.04 -34.58
C THR A 548 2.54 16.30 -33.78
N PHE A 549 3.37 15.27 -33.57
CA PHE A 549 4.67 15.43 -32.93
C PHE A 549 5.63 16.29 -33.75
N LYS A 550 5.66 16.17 -35.08
CA LYS A 550 6.45 17.07 -35.95
C LYS A 550 6.04 18.53 -35.74
N SER A 551 4.74 18.82 -35.76
CA SER A 551 4.23 20.17 -35.50
C SER A 551 4.54 20.65 -34.07
N ALA A 552 4.41 19.76 -33.08
CA ALA A 552 4.70 20.08 -31.68
C ALA A 552 6.19 20.39 -31.45
N PHE A 553 7.09 19.65 -32.10
CA PHE A 553 8.53 19.89 -32.00
C PHE A 553 8.90 21.33 -32.39
N TRP A 554 8.38 21.83 -33.52
CA TRP A 554 8.68 23.18 -34.00
C TRP A 554 8.04 24.29 -33.17
N LYS A 555 6.91 24.01 -32.51
CA LYS A 555 6.19 24.99 -31.67
C LYS A 555 6.64 25.01 -30.21
N GLU A 556 7.33 23.98 -29.76
CA GLU A 556 7.69 23.81 -28.35
C GLU A 556 8.90 24.70 -27.97
N PRO A 557 8.74 25.65 -27.03
CA PRO A 557 9.85 26.48 -26.57
C PRO A 557 10.86 25.73 -25.70
N ASP A 558 10.42 24.68 -24.97
CA ASP A 558 11.28 23.94 -24.05
C ASP A 558 12.13 22.88 -24.78
N GLU A 559 13.46 23.05 -24.74
CA GLU A 559 14.40 22.13 -25.42
C GLU A 559 14.31 20.68 -24.92
N GLU A 560 13.99 20.46 -23.64
CA GLU A 560 13.88 19.12 -23.05
C GLU A 560 12.66 18.40 -23.62
N ILE A 561 11.54 19.10 -23.74
CA ILE A 561 10.31 18.56 -24.34
C ILE A 561 10.52 18.31 -25.84
N ARG A 562 11.21 19.21 -26.58
CA ARG A 562 11.58 18.96 -27.98
C ARG A 562 12.35 17.64 -28.14
N ILE A 563 13.30 17.37 -27.24
CA ILE A 563 14.05 16.10 -27.24
C ILE A 563 13.14 14.91 -26.89
N MET A 564 12.21 15.05 -25.94
CA MET A 564 11.25 13.99 -25.63
C MET A 564 10.34 13.65 -26.82
N ILE A 565 9.81 14.67 -27.50
CA ILE A 565 9.01 14.53 -28.72
C ILE A 565 9.82 13.83 -29.80
N LEU A 566 11.06 14.29 -30.04
CA LEU A 566 11.92 13.71 -31.06
C LEU A 566 12.26 12.24 -30.80
N ASN A 567 12.55 11.90 -29.54
CA ASN A 567 12.74 10.49 -29.16
C ASN A 567 11.49 9.65 -29.39
N ALA A 568 10.30 10.20 -29.15
CA ALA A 568 9.03 9.53 -29.43
C ALA A 568 8.79 9.36 -30.94
N ILE A 569 9.18 10.34 -31.77
CA ILE A 569 9.14 10.24 -33.23
C ILE A 569 10.06 9.13 -33.71
N VAL A 570 11.34 9.16 -33.31
CA VAL A 570 12.35 8.19 -33.76
C VAL A 570 11.99 6.75 -33.40
N SER A 571 11.36 6.52 -32.23
CA SER A 571 10.92 5.18 -31.84
C SER A 571 9.80 4.60 -32.72
N PHE A 572 9.11 5.40 -33.54
CA PHE A 572 8.11 4.88 -34.48
C PHE A 572 8.72 4.14 -35.67
N GLY A 573 9.95 4.51 -36.08
CA GLY A 573 10.66 3.98 -37.23
C GLY A 573 9.96 4.15 -38.60
N GLY A 574 10.72 4.01 -39.67
CA GLY A 574 10.24 4.01 -41.06
C GLY A 574 10.64 5.23 -41.90
N HIS A 575 10.31 5.18 -43.20
CA HIS A 575 10.68 6.19 -44.19
C HIS A 575 10.04 7.57 -43.95
N THR A 576 8.89 7.65 -43.27
CA THR A 576 8.20 8.93 -43.02
C THR A 576 8.89 9.86 -42.02
N ILE A 577 9.97 9.39 -41.40
CA ILE A 577 10.73 10.12 -40.38
C ILE A 577 12.04 10.70 -40.97
N THR A 578 12.58 10.11 -42.05
CA THR A 578 13.88 10.50 -42.61
C THR A 578 13.91 11.95 -43.08
N ASP A 579 12.87 12.39 -43.79
CA ASP A 579 12.80 13.76 -44.31
C ASP A 579 12.76 14.78 -43.17
N PHE A 580 12.03 14.46 -42.11
CA PHE A 580 11.94 15.30 -40.91
C PHE A 580 13.25 15.35 -40.12
N ILE A 581 13.99 14.24 -40.05
CA ILE A 581 15.33 14.22 -39.45
C ILE A 581 16.28 15.11 -40.26
N VAL A 582 16.26 14.99 -41.60
CA VAL A 582 17.11 15.81 -42.48
C VAL A 582 16.78 17.29 -42.32
N ASP A 583 15.49 17.63 -42.26
CA ASP A 583 15.00 18.99 -42.01
C ASP A 583 15.52 19.55 -40.67
N ILE A 584 15.44 18.77 -39.58
CA ILE A 584 16.03 19.15 -38.29
C ILE A 584 17.55 19.34 -38.40
N LEU A 585 18.26 18.44 -39.08
CA LEU A 585 19.71 18.55 -39.23
C LEU A 585 20.15 19.79 -40.02
N GLN A 586 19.30 20.29 -40.92
CA GLN A 586 19.59 21.48 -41.72
C GLN A 586 19.18 22.79 -41.05
N ASN A 587 18.04 22.79 -40.33
CA ASN A 587 17.37 24.01 -39.91
C ASN A 587 17.40 24.28 -38.39
N GLU A 588 17.74 23.29 -37.56
CA GLU A 588 17.86 23.49 -36.10
C GLU A 588 19.30 23.76 -35.63
N THR A 589 19.42 24.34 -34.44
CA THR A 589 20.72 24.57 -33.79
C THR A 589 20.69 24.24 -32.30
N GLY A 590 21.87 24.19 -31.67
CA GLY A 590 21.98 24.04 -30.22
C GLY A 590 21.56 22.66 -29.68
N THR A 591 20.81 22.65 -28.58
CA THR A 591 20.52 21.43 -27.81
C THR A 591 19.52 20.51 -28.52
N ALA A 592 18.55 21.08 -29.25
CA ALA A 592 17.57 20.31 -30.02
C ALA A 592 18.24 19.53 -31.15
N LEU A 593 19.14 20.17 -31.91
CA LEU A 593 19.98 19.52 -32.92
C LEU A 593 20.87 18.42 -32.32
N ALA A 594 21.54 18.70 -31.19
CA ALA A 594 22.34 17.70 -30.49
C ALA A 594 21.49 16.51 -30.02
N GLY A 595 20.27 16.75 -29.56
CA GLY A 595 19.30 15.71 -29.24
C GLY A 595 18.97 14.86 -30.46
N ALA A 596 18.68 15.50 -31.60
CA ALA A 596 18.36 14.85 -32.86
C ALA A 596 19.45 13.90 -33.32
N ILE A 597 20.68 14.41 -33.44
CA ILE A 597 21.85 13.61 -33.81
C ILE A 597 21.97 12.39 -32.90
N ARG A 598 21.85 12.58 -31.58
CA ARG A 598 21.97 11.47 -30.61
C ARG A 598 20.88 10.41 -30.78
N SER A 599 19.63 10.82 -31.06
CA SER A 599 18.51 9.90 -31.27
C SER A 599 18.73 9.00 -32.49
N LEU A 600 19.53 9.41 -33.48
CA LEU A 600 19.86 8.63 -34.68
C LEU A 600 20.67 7.37 -34.40
N ARG A 601 21.21 7.18 -33.19
CA ARG A 601 21.84 5.90 -32.81
C ARG A 601 20.90 4.71 -32.93
N ASN A 602 19.58 4.96 -32.86
CA ASN A 602 18.56 3.92 -32.94
C ASN A 602 18.24 3.54 -34.40
N LEU A 603 18.84 4.23 -35.38
CA LEU A 603 18.73 3.95 -36.80
C LEU A 603 20.06 3.36 -37.28
N HIS A 604 20.01 2.16 -37.87
CA HIS A 604 21.19 1.40 -38.29
C HIS A 604 21.59 1.62 -39.77
N ASP A 605 21.18 2.73 -40.36
CA ASP A 605 21.49 3.07 -41.75
C ASP A 605 22.91 3.65 -41.87
N ILE A 606 23.78 2.96 -42.59
CA ILE A 606 25.19 3.36 -42.75
C ILE A 606 25.35 4.71 -43.46
N SER A 607 24.37 5.12 -44.25
CA SER A 607 24.35 6.42 -44.95
C SER A 607 24.27 7.59 -43.97
N LEU A 608 23.74 7.37 -42.75
CA LEU A 608 23.80 8.34 -41.66
C LEU A 608 25.25 8.65 -41.26
N GLY A 609 26.19 7.74 -41.54
CA GLY A 609 27.61 7.94 -41.31
C GLY A 609 28.13 9.21 -41.97
N GLU A 610 27.87 9.35 -43.27
CA GLU A 610 28.36 10.48 -44.08
C GLU A 610 27.67 11.79 -43.68
N LEU A 611 26.40 11.73 -43.30
CA LEU A 611 25.62 12.89 -42.85
C LEU A 611 26.10 13.41 -41.49
N LEU A 612 26.51 12.51 -40.59
CA LEU A 612 26.86 12.85 -39.21
C LEU A 612 28.36 13.11 -39.00
N GLU A 613 29.22 12.60 -39.88
CA GLU A 613 30.69 12.77 -39.80
C GLU A 613 31.13 14.24 -39.65
N PRO A 614 30.58 15.23 -40.38
CA PRO A 614 30.97 16.64 -40.22
C PRO A 614 30.77 17.19 -38.80
N TYR A 615 29.80 16.67 -38.04
CA TYR A 615 29.53 17.12 -36.68
C TYR A 615 30.60 16.69 -35.66
N LEU A 616 31.44 15.70 -35.99
CA LEU A 616 32.60 15.34 -35.17
C LEU A 616 33.65 16.46 -35.09
N GLU A 617 33.66 17.37 -36.06
CA GLU A 617 34.59 18.50 -36.14
C GLU A 617 33.94 19.84 -35.72
N SER A 618 32.69 19.80 -35.24
CA SER A 618 31.98 21.00 -34.81
C SER A 618 32.67 21.72 -33.65
N GLN A 619 32.58 23.06 -33.65
CA GLN A 619 33.00 23.89 -32.52
C GLN A 619 32.12 23.65 -31.28
N ASP A 620 30.85 23.25 -31.49
CA ASP A 620 29.93 22.93 -30.40
C ASP A 620 30.20 21.52 -29.87
N SER A 621 30.67 21.46 -28.63
CA SER A 621 31.02 20.20 -27.97
C SER A 621 29.80 19.28 -27.74
N ARG A 622 28.58 19.83 -27.73
CA ARG A 622 27.32 19.07 -27.69
C ARG A 622 27.15 18.23 -28.95
N LEU A 623 27.38 18.85 -30.12
CA LEU A 623 27.22 18.20 -31.42
C LEU A 623 28.29 17.12 -31.63
N VAL A 624 29.54 17.40 -31.24
CA VAL A 624 30.63 16.41 -31.29
C VAL A 624 30.30 15.17 -30.45
N TYR A 625 29.80 15.37 -29.23
CA TYR A 625 29.40 14.29 -28.34
C TYR A 625 28.23 13.47 -28.91
N SER A 626 27.18 14.15 -29.37
CA SER A 626 26.00 13.47 -29.93
C SER A 626 26.36 12.67 -31.18
N ALA A 627 27.18 13.25 -32.07
CA ALA A 627 27.67 12.58 -33.28
C ALA A 627 28.54 11.37 -32.92
N ALA A 628 29.41 11.50 -31.92
CA ALA A 628 30.22 10.40 -31.43
C ALA A 628 29.37 9.21 -30.93
N ILE A 629 28.28 9.46 -30.21
CA ILE A 629 27.35 8.40 -29.79
C ILE A 629 26.66 7.76 -31.01
N ALA A 630 26.10 8.58 -31.89
CA ALA A 630 25.30 8.10 -33.01
C ALA A 630 26.13 7.32 -34.04
N LEU A 631 27.39 7.73 -34.26
CA LEU A 631 28.32 7.09 -35.19
C LEU A 631 29.02 5.87 -34.59
N TRP A 632 29.02 5.68 -33.27
CA TRP A 632 29.72 4.58 -32.59
C TRP A 632 29.29 3.19 -33.08
N GLN A 633 28.03 3.07 -33.50
CA GLN A 633 27.48 1.83 -34.05
C GLN A 633 28.22 1.35 -35.30
N PHE A 634 28.81 2.27 -36.08
CA PHE A 634 29.52 1.94 -37.32
C PHE A 634 31.03 1.76 -37.06
N PRO A 635 31.60 0.57 -37.34
CA PRO A 635 33.01 0.29 -37.06
C PRO A 635 34.02 1.28 -37.67
N LYS A 636 33.73 1.82 -38.87
CA LYS A 636 34.59 2.77 -39.61
C LYS A 636 34.98 3.99 -38.78
N TYR A 637 34.06 4.56 -38.00
CA TYR A 637 34.28 5.82 -37.27
C TYR A 637 34.89 5.62 -35.87
N ARG A 638 34.92 4.39 -35.33
CA ARG A 638 35.36 4.11 -33.95
C ARG A 638 36.79 4.62 -33.64
N PRO A 639 37.81 4.46 -34.51
CA PRO A 639 39.16 4.97 -34.22
C PRO A 639 39.21 6.49 -34.08
N GLN A 640 38.52 7.21 -34.98
CA GLN A 640 38.42 8.67 -34.96
C GLN A 640 37.68 9.14 -33.71
N ILE A 641 36.54 8.52 -33.37
CA ILE A 641 35.76 8.83 -32.17
C ILE A 641 36.60 8.60 -30.90
N LYS A 642 37.33 7.49 -30.79
CA LYS A 642 38.23 7.22 -29.64
C LYS A 642 39.28 8.34 -29.49
N LYS A 643 39.88 8.80 -30.59
CA LYS A 643 40.84 9.91 -30.58
C LYS A 643 40.19 11.20 -30.10
N ILE A 644 39.05 11.58 -30.68
CA ILE A 644 38.31 12.82 -30.34
C ILE A 644 37.89 12.81 -28.86
N ILE A 645 37.23 11.76 -28.38
CA ILE A 645 36.82 11.63 -26.98
C ILE A 645 38.03 11.73 -26.05
N GLY A 646 39.15 11.05 -26.40
CA GLY A 646 40.39 11.12 -25.63
C GLY A 646 40.99 12.53 -25.56
N THR A 647 40.89 13.32 -26.62
CA THR A 647 41.33 14.73 -26.62
C THR A 647 40.39 15.64 -25.82
N MET A 648 39.07 15.45 -25.94
CA MET A 648 38.07 16.22 -25.19
C MET A 648 38.16 15.97 -23.68
N LEU A 649 38.43 14.73 -23.28
CA LEU A 649 38.61 14.35 -21.87
C LEU A 649 39.82 15.05 -21.22
N LYS A 650 40.85 15.38 -22.02
CA LYS A 650 42.05 16.10 -21.58
C LYS A 650 41.92 17.63 -21.65
N SER A 651 40.83 18.15 -22.20
CA SER A 651 40.63 19.59 -22.37
C SER A 651 40.49 20.32 -21.03
N ASN A 652 41.02 21.54 -20.94
CA ASN A 652 40.83 22.42 -19.77
C ASN A 652 39.41 23.02 -19.70
N LYS A 653 38.66 23.00 -20.80
CA LYS A 653 37.26 23.47 -20.81
C LYS A 653 36.34 22.44 -20.13
N LYS A 654 35.70 22.85 -19.03
CA LYS A 654 34.78 22.01 -18.23
C LYS A 654 33.70 21.31 -19.06
N LEU A 655 32.99 22.06 -19.91
CA LEU A 655 31.94 21.50 -20.78
C LEU A 655 32.46 20.41 -21.72
N LYS A 656 33.66 20.58 -22.31
CA LYS A 656 34.27 19.54 -23.17
C LYS A 656 34.55 18.25 -22.40
N LYS A 657 35.02 18.35 -21.15
CA LYS A 657 35.19 17.19 -20.27
C LYS A 657 33.86 16.50 -20.00
N ILE A 658 32.83 17.25 -19.58
CA ILE A 658 31.50 16.69 -19.25
C ILE A 658 30.91 15.93 -20.44
N TYR A 659 30.89 16.53 -21.63
CA TYR A 659 30.36 15.86 -22.83
C TYR A 659 31.18 14.63 -23.22
N SER A 660 32.50 14.66 -23.05
CA SER A 660 33.33 13.45 -23.28
C SER A 660 33.01 12.32 -22.30
N ILE A 661 32.75 12.65 -21.02
CA ILE A 661 32.39 11.67 -19.99
C ILE A 661 31.03 11.04 -20.29
N TYR A 662 30.05 11.85 -20.71
CA TYR A 662 28.78 11.34 -21.21
C TYR A 662 28.98 10.39 -22.39
N ALA A 663 29.82 10.77 -23.37
CA ALA A 663 30.08 9.97 -24.56
C ALA A 663 30.57 8.58 -24.13
N ILE A 664 31.56 8.56 -23.24
CA ILE A 664 32.18 7.36 -22.68
C ILE A 664 31.13 6.47 -21.98
N GLY A 665 30.26 7.06 -21.16
CA GLY A 665 29.20 6.34 -20.46
C GLY A 665 28.16 5.71 -21.39
N GLU A 666 27.86 6.35 -22.53
CA GLU A 666 26.90 5.83 -23.52
C GLU A 666 27.52 4.75 -24.43
N ILE A 667 28.75 4.97 -24.93
CA ILE A 667 29.44 4.01 -25.81
C ILE A 667 29.96 2.77 -25.07
N ARG A 668 30.22 2.90 -23.76
CA ARG A 668 30.65 1.82 -22.84
C ARG A 668 31.89 1.06 -23.30
N VAL A 669 32.91 1.79 -23.73
CA VAL A 669 34.20 1.21 -24.13
C VAL A 669 35.11 1.00 -22.92
N GLU A 670 35.58 -0.22 -22.72
CA GLU A 670 36.35 -0.61 -21.54
C GLU A 670 37.66 0.20 -21.37
N ASP A 671 38.34 0.56 -22.47
CA ASP A 671 39.57 1.38 -22.45
C ASP A 671 39.42 2.73 -21.71
N PHE A 672 38.19 3.27 -21.64
CA PHE A 672 37.92 4.54 -20.97
C PHE A 672 37.46 4.36 -19.53
N LYS A 673 37.02 3.16 -19.12
CA LYS A 673 36.54 2.89 -17.76
C LYS A 673 37.64 3.11 -16.72
N GLU A 674 38.83 2.56 -16.94
CA GLU A 674 40.01 2.77 -16.07
C GLU A 674 40.42 4.25 -16.01
N LYS A 675 40.31 4.96 -17.14
CA LYS A 675 40.59 6.40 -17.18
C LYS A 675 39.59 7.18 -16.33
N LEU A 676 38.29 6.87 -16.42
CA LEU A 676 37.26 7.50 -15.59
C LEU A 676 37.51 7.28 -14.10
N PHE A 677 37.90 6.07 -13.67
CA PHE A 677 38.30 5.83 -12.29
C PHE A 677 39.45 6.73 -11.84
N SER A 678 40.51 6.81 -12.65
CA SER A 678 41.68 7.64 -12.34
C SER A 678 41.35 9.13 -12.26
N ILE A 679 40.42 9.61 -13.11
CA ILE A 679 39.98 11.00 -13.12
C ILE A 679 39.09 11.26 -11.91
N PHE A 680 38.17 10.36 -11.57
CA PHE A 680 37.28 10.52 -10.40
C PHE A 680 38.05 10.77 -9.10
N VAL A 681 39.19 10.07 -8.90
CA VAL A 681 40.03 10.23 -7.71
C VAL A 681 40.75 11.57 -7.68
N LYS A 682 41.20 12.07 -8.84
CA LYS A 682 42.03 13.29 -8.94
C LYS A 682 41.24 14.58 -9.13
N GLU A 683 40.04 14.47 -9.67
CA GLU A 683 39.21 15.63 -10.02
C GLU A 683 38.76 16.36 -8.74
N LYS A 684 38.77 17.69 -8.78
CA LYS A 684 38.32 18.53 -7.66
C LYS A 684 36.92 19.09 -7.89
N ASP A 685 36.51 19.20 -9.15
CA ASP A 685 35.19 19.69 -9.54
C ASP A 685 34.13 18.61 -9.30
N GLU A 686 33.24 18.84 -8.33
CA GLU A 686 32.18 17.91 -7.98
C GLU A 686 31.18 17.66 -9.11
N GLU A 687 30.92 18.66 -9.95
CA GLU A 687 30.02 18.50 -11.10
C GLU A 687 30.60 17.47 -12.08
N ILE A 688 31.91 17.53 -12.33
CA ILE A 688 32.59 16.54 -13.18
C ILE A 688 32.56 15.16 -12.50
N LYS A 689 32.72 15.08 -11.17
CA LYS A 689 32.59 13.81 -10.44
C LYS A 689 31.22 13.18 -10.56
N ILE A 690 30.13 13.95 -10.48
CA ILE A 690 28.76 13.44 -10.66
C ILE A 690 28.62 12.83 -12.05
N HIS A 691 29.09 13.51 -13.08
CA HIS A 691 29.06 13.02 -14.45
C HIS A 691 29.85 11.72 -14.61
N ILE A 692 31.02 11.62 -13.99
CA ILE A 692 31.83 10.39 -14.00
C ILE A 692 31.12 9.26 -13.25
N ALA A 693 30.51 9.54 -12.10
CA ALA A 693 29.74 8.57 -11.33
C ALA A 693 28.58 7.99 -12.16
N ILE A 694 27.84 8.84 -12.87
CA ILE A 694 26.74 8.41 -13.77
C ILE A 694 27.28 7.58 -14.93
N ALA A 695 28.39 7.99 -15.55
CA ALA A 695 29.02 7.20 -16.60
C ALA A 695 29.44 5.81 -16.07
N LEU A 696 30.07 5.73 -14.91
CA LEU A 696 30.48 4.46 -14.27
C LEU A 696 29.27 3.58 -13.89
N LEU A 697 28.12 4.17 -13.54
CA LEU A 697 26.87 3.43 -13.38
C LEU A 697 26.37 2.85 -14.71
N LYS A 698 26.53 3.56 -15.83
CA LYS A 698 26.22 3.03 -17.17
C LYS A 698 27.14 1.84 -17.53
N PHE A 699 28.37 1.78 -17.02
CA PHE A 699 29.25 0.59 -17.06
C PHE A 699 28.88 -0.53 -16.07
N GLY A 700 27.88 -0.32 -15.22
CA GLY A 700 27.39 -1.30 -14.26
C GLY A 700 28.05 -1.28 -12.87
N ILE A 701 28.83 -0.24 -12.56
CA ILE A 701 29.56 -0.14 -11.28
C ILE A 701 28.68 0.51 -10.21
N LYS A 702 28.03 -0.31 -9.39
CA LYS A 702 27.02 0.14 -8.41
C LYS A 702 27.59 0.98 -7.25
N SER A 703 28.89 0.94 -7.00
CA SER A 703 29.54 1.61 -5.86
C SER A 703 29.33 3.13 -5.82
N TYR A 704 29.01 3.75 -6.96
CA TYR A 704 28.78 5.18 -7.10
C TYR A 704 27.36 5.65 -6.78
N ILE A 705 26.42 4.73 -6.54
CA ILE A 705 25.05 5.08 -6.13
C ILE A 705 25.07 5.92 -4.83
N LYS A 706 25.85 5.50 -3.84
CA LYS A 706 25.95 6.20 -2.54
C LYS A 706 26.40 7.65 -2.69
N PHE A 707 27.39 7.90 -3.54
CA PHE A 707 27.90 9.24 -3.82
C PHE A 707 26.83 10.14 -4.43
N ILE A 708 26.04 9.63 -5.38
CA ILE A 708 24.93 10.39 -6.00
C ILE A 708 23.84 10.71 -4.97
N VAL A 709 23.46 9.72 -4.16
CA VAL A 709 22.42 9.89 -3.13
C VAL A 709 22.85 10.92 -2.08
N GLU A 710 24.12 10.92 -1.66
CA GLU A 710 24.63 11.86 -0.66
C GLU A 710 24.54 13.32 -1.11
N ILE A 711 24.76 13.58 -2.40
CA ILE A 711 24.58 14.91 -3.00
C ILE A 711 23.11 15.30 -3.04
N ILE A 712 22.23 14.40 -3.52
CA ILE A 712 20.77 14.65 -3.60
C ILE A 712 20.17 14.84 -2.21
N LYS A 713 20.68 14.15 -1.19
CA LYS A 713 20.17 14.25 0.18
C LYS A 713 20.25 15.69 0.72
N ASN A 714 21.23 16.47 0.31
CA ASN A 714 21.42 17.81 0.85
C ASN A 714 20.68 18.86 0.00
N HIS A 715 19.52 19.35 0.48
CA HIS A 715 18.76 20.43 -0.19
C HIS A 715 19.60 21.68 -0.48
N SER A 716 20.52 22.03 0.42
CA SER A 716 21.36 23.23 0.28
C SER A 716 22.54 23.06 -0.68
N HIS A 717 22.81 21.83 -1.13
CA HIS A 717 23.94 21.56 -1.98
C HIS A 717 23.68 22.10 -3.40
N PRO A 718 24.58 22.93 -3.98
CA PRO A 718 24.33 23.65 -5.23
C PRO A 718 23.96 22.74 -6.43
N LEU A 719 24.46 21.50 -6.40
CA LEU A 719 24.29 20.53 -7.48
C LEU A 719 23.12 19.55 -7.27
N SER A 720 22.31 19.65 -6.20
CA SER A 720 21.28 18.65 -5.90
C SER A 720 20.19 18.58 -6.96
N TYR A 721 19.62 19.73 -7.34
CA TYR A 721 18.63 19.81 -8.43
C TYR A 721 19.20 19.36 -9.77
N HIS A 722 20.47 19.67 -10.03
CA HIS A 722 21.15 19.20 -11.24
C HIS A 722 21.27 17.67 -11.22
N THR A 723 21.72 17.08 -10.12
CA THR A 723 21.89 15.64 -9.96
C THR A 723 20.57 14.87 -10.10
N ILE A 724 19.47 15.41 -9.56
CA ILE A 724 18.12 14.85 -9.74
C ILE A 724 17.75 14.76 -11.22
N ARG A 725 18.01 15.82 -12.00
CA ARG A 725 17.73 15.80 -13.45
C ARG A 725 18.54 14.72 -14.16
N LEU A 726 19.78 14.47 -13.72
CA LEU A 726 20.63 13.46 -14.31
C LEU A 726 20.22 12.01 -13.96
N LEU A 727 19.33 11.80 -12.98
CA LEU A 727 18.78 10.46 -12.69
C LEU A 727 18.02 9.87 -13.88
N ASN A 728 17.45 10.72 -14.74
CA ASN A 728 16.77 10.29 -15.96
C ASN A 728 17.72 9.56 -16.93
N GLU A 729 19.02 9.82 -16.84
CA GLU A 729 20.05 9.20 -17.67
C GLU A 729 20.59 7.88 -17.10
N ILE A 730 20.22 7.53 -15.87
CA ILE A 730 20.72 6.31 -15.23
C ILE A 730 19.98 5.09 -15.81
N PRO A 731 20.68 3.96 -16.03
CA PRO A 731 20.03 2.72 -16.46
C PRO A 731 18.84 2.33 -15.56
N GLU A 732 17.71 1.97 -16.16
CA GLU A 732 16.44 1.63 -15.48
C GLU A 732 16.61 0.62 -14.34
N GLN A 733 17.53 -0.35 -14.48
CA GLN A 733 17.83 -1.35 -13.45
C GLN A 733 18.29 -0.77 -12.10
N TYR A 734 18.82 0.47 -12.08
CA TYR A 734 19.31 1.13 -10.86
C TYR A 734 18.33 2.14 -10.29
N LYS A 735 17.35 2.62 -11.09
CA LYS A 735 16.37 3.61 -10.63
C LYS A 735 15.60 3.16 -9.38
N PRO A 736 15.12 1.90 -9.26
CA PRO A 736 14.45 1.45 -8.04
C PRO A 736 15.34 1.54 -6.78
N MET A 737 16.64 1.20 -6.91
CA MET A 737 17.58 1.26 -5.78
C MET A 737 17.86 2.71 -5.38
N ILE A 738 18.13 3.58 -6.35
CA ILE A 738 18.42 5.00 -6.12
C ILE A 738 17.18 5.72 -5.55
N ASN A 739 16.01 5.50 -6.14
CA ASN A 739 14.75 6.09 -5.67
C ASN A 739 14.46 5.65 -4.23
N ASN A 740 14.77 4.41 -3.88
CA ASN A 740 14.62 3.94 -2.51
C ASN A 740 15.58 4.65 -1.54
N ASP A 741 16.85 4.79 -1.91
CA ASP A 741 17.85 5.46 -1.06
C ASP A 741 17.54 6.96 -0.91
N ILE A 742 17.09 7.61 -2.00
CA ILE A 742 16.60 9.00 -1.99
C ILE A 742 15.37 9.12 -1.10
N TYR A 743 14.41 8.19 -1.19
CA TYR A 743 13.24 8.19 -0.34
C TYR A 743 13.63 8.12 1.13
N LEU A 744 14.48 7.16 1.50
CA LEU A 744 14.94 6.99 2.89
C LEU A 744 15.64 8.25 3.40
N ALA A 745 16.48 8.86 2.56
CA ALA A 745 17.17 10.10 2.87
C ALA A 745 16.19 11.29 3.05
N ALA A 746 15.27 11.51 2.12
CA ALA A 746 14.28 12.57 2.17
C ALA A 746 13.31 12.40 3.35
N SER A 747 12.86 11.17 3.60
CA SER A 747 12.04 10.80 4.76
C SER A 747 12.75 11.12 6.08
N TYR A 748 14.05 10.83 6.18
CA TYR A 748 14.86 11.12 7.36
C TYR A 748 15.00 12.63 7.60
N GLU A 749 15.26 13.41 6.54
CA GLU A 749 15.43 14.86 6.68
C GLU A 749 14.10 15.58 6.99
N ILE A 750 13.00 15.17 6.36
CA ILE A 750 11.65 15.62 6.76
C ILE A 750 11.44 15.36 8.25
N HIS A 751 11.81 14.16 8.71
CA HIS A 751 11.70 13.81 10.11
C HIS A 751 12.53 14.72 11.03
N GLU A 752 13.82 14.96 10.73
CA GLU A 752 14.68 15.85 11.52
C GLU A 752 14.10 17.28 11.63
N ILE A 753 13.52 17.81 10.56
CA ILE A 753 12.88 19.13 10.55
C ILE A 753 11.72 19.19 11.56
N PHE A 754 10.84 18.18 11.56
CA PHE A 754 9.73 18.12 12.51
C PHE A 754 10.18 17.82 13.95
N ARG A 755 11.23 17.00 14.13
CA ARG A 755 11.76 16.64 15.45
C ARG A 755 12.38 17.84 16.17
N ASN A 756 13.24 18.59 15.48
CA ASN A 756 14.00 19.67 16.08
C ASN A 756 13.15 20.92 16.33
N GLY A 757 12.09 21.13 15.55
CA GLY A 757 11.22 22.30 15.66
C GLY A 757 9.97 22.16 16.53
N ARG A 758 9.58 20.93 16.95
CA ARG A 758 8.30 20.64 17.62
C ARG A 758 7.07 21.23 16.91
N TYR A 759 7.11 21.35 15.59
CA TYR A 759 6.02 21.94 14.81
C TYR A 759 4.82 21.00 14.79
N HIS A 760 3.62 21.54 15.02
CA HIS A 760 2.35 20.78 14.96
C HIS A 760 1.58 21.04 13.65
N SER A 761 1.89 22.13 12.94
CA SER A 761 1.32 22.49 11.64
C SER A 761 2.35 23.13 10.71
N PHE A 762 2.16 23.02 9.39
CA PHE A 762 2.98 23.75 8.39
C PHE A 762 2.92 25.27 8.58
N ASN A 763 1.85 25.79 9.20
CA ASN A 763 1.71 27.22 9.49
C ASN A 763 2.72 27.73 10.53
N ASP A 764 3.31 26.84 11.33
CA ASP A 764 4.24 27.20 12.40
C ASP A 764 5.70 27.16 11.92
N ILE A 765 5.94 26.66 10.71
CA ILE A 765 7.28 26.40 10.17
C ILE A 765 7.83 27.67 9.48
N SER A 766 9.12 27.95 9.66
CA SER A 766 9.78 29.08 8.99
C SER A 766 9.78 28.92 7.46
N LYS A 767 9.87 30.02 6.72
CA LYS A 767 9.86 30.00 5.25
C LYS A 767 10.99 29.15 4.66
N GLU A 768 12.18 29.21 5.26
CA GLU A 768 13.35 28.41 4.86
C GLU A 768 13.12 26.92 5.07
N LYS A 769 12.57 26.53 6.23
CA LYS A 769 12.22 25.13 6.50
C LYS A 769 11.06 24.63 5.66
N LEU A 770 10.12 25.49 5.27
CA LEU A 770 9.07 25.13 4.30
C LEU A 770 9.64 24.86 2.90
N LEU A 771 10.62 25.64 2.43
CA LEU A 771 11.28 25.39 1.15
C LEU A 771 12.08 24.08 1.18
N GLU A 772 12.73 23.79 2.31
CA GLU A 772 13.43 22.53 2.53
C GLU A 772 12.46 21.33 2.55
N LEU A 773 11.33 21.43 3.26
CA LEU A 773 10.27 20.42 3.24
C LEU A 773 9.70 20.22 1.83
N ARG A 774 9.43 21.32 1.12
CA ARG A 774 8.95 21.28 -0.27
C ARG A 774 9.89 20.49 -1.17
N TYR A 775 11.20 20.66 -0.99
CA TYR A 775 12.21 19.89 -1.73
C TYR A 775 12.12 18.39 -1.46
N TYR A 776 12.08 17.99 -0.18
CA TYR A 776 12.01 16.58 0.18
C TYR A 776 10.67 15.95 -0.21
N TYR A 777 9.54 16.63 -0.05
CA TYR A 777 8.25 16.13 -0.53
C TYR A 777 8.19 16.00 -2.06
N ASN A 778 8.90 16.85 -2.79
CA ASN A 778 9.05 16.72 -4.24
C ASN A 778 9.91 15.49 -4.61
N LEU A 779 10.97 15.19 -3.85
CA LEU A 779 11.74 13.95 -4.00
C LEU A 779 10.90 12.69 -3.73
N LEU A 780 9.91 12.79 -2.85
CA LEU A 780 8.99 11.69 -2.51
C LEU A 780 7.80 11.59 -3.48
N ASN A 781 7.69 12.46 -4.49
CA ASN A 781 6.48 12.60 -5.33
C ASN A 781 5.19 12.79 -4.53
N SER A 782 5.25 13.39 -3.33
CA SER A 782 4.06 13.68 -2.51
C SER A 782 3.44 15.02 -2.93
N THR A 783 2.69 14.98 -4.03
CA THR A 783 2.20 16.19 -4.70
C THR A 783 1.21 17.00 -3.85
N SER A 784 0.44 16.34 -2.98
CA SER A 784 -0.49 16.99 -2.04
C SER A 784 0.24 17.87 -1.02
N ASP A 785 1.36 17.38 -0.46
CA ASP A 785 2.12 18.10 0.57
C ASP A 785 2.89 19.27 -0.03
N VAL A 786 3.47 19.10 -1.23
CA VAL A 786 4.10 20.20 -1.98
C VAL A 786 3.10 21.34 -2.21
N LEU A 787 1.86 21.02 -2.57
CA LEU A 787 0.82 22.04 -2.79
C LEU A 787 0.37 22.74 -1.51
N LYS A 788 0.22 22.00 -0.40
CA LYS A 788 -0.10 22.62 0.91
C LYS A 788 0.99 23.62 1.30
N ILE A 789 2.26 23.25 1.10
CA ILE A 789 3.39 24.14 1.33
C ILE A 789 3.35 25.33 0.37
N ASP A 790 3.10 25.11 -0.92
CA ASP A 790 3.02 26.19 -1.92
C ASP A 790 1.87 27.17 -1.64
N ALA A 791 0.73 26.69 -1.15
CA ALA A 791 -0.39 27.53 -0.74
C ALA A 791 -0.01 28.41 0.46
N ILE A 792 0.69 27.86 1.45
CA ILE A 792 1.18 28.61 2.62
C ILE A 792 2.25 29.63 2.20
N LEU A 793 3.19 29.23 1.35
CA LEU A 793 4.23 30.11 0.81
C LEU A 793 3.64 31.24 -0.03
N LYS A 794 2.57 30.98 -0.79
CA LYS A 794 1.86 32.00 -1.58
C LYS A 794 1.08 32.97 -0.68
N LYS A 795 0.41 32.46 0.35
CA LYS A 795 -0.31 33.29 1.34
C LYS A 795 0.66 34.22 2.09
N ARG A 796 1.85 33.73 2.44
CA ARG A 796 2.92 34.52 3.08
C ARG A 796 3.69 35.46 2.15
N LYS A 797 3.47 35.40 0.84
CA LYS A 797 4.00 36.40 -0.12
C LYS A 797 3.04 37.58 -0.31
N LEU A 798 1.77 37.40 0.07
CA LEU A 798 0.70 38.40 -0.07
C LEU A 798 0.46 39.18 1.24
N SER A 799 0.97 38.69 2.36
CA SER A 799 1.15 39.39 3.65
C SER A 799 2.54 39.98 3.74
#